data_AF-A0A9D1VUF2-F1
#
_entry.id   AF-A0A9D1VUF2-F1
#
_cell.length_a   1.000
_cell.length_b   1.000
_cell.length_c   1.000
_cell.angle_alpha   90.00
_cell.angle_beta   90.00
_cell.angle_gamma   90.00
#
_symmetry.space_group_name_H-M   'P 1'
#
loop_
_entity.id
_entity.type
_entity.pdbx_description
1 polymer ?
#
loop_
_entity_poly.entity_id
_entity_poly.type
_entity_poly.pdbx_seq_one_letter_code
_entity_poly.pdbx_strand_id
1 'polypeptide(L)'
;MIYRVFVEKKENLQAKKIRGDLAAQLGIAVEDLREVIRYDAEGLTAEELEGAIVNVFSEPPVDNVWREELPVGEGYKVFAIAFLDGQYDQRADSAAQCIQLLTQKTRPLIKCARVIAVKGVTDEQLERIKKHLINPVESAEVSLEKPQTLARAKMETHDVANVEGFIGMSGEEIAAYHRKNGFAMSVEDLAFVRDYFKEEGRDPTETEIKVIDTYWSDHCRHTTFATEIRDVDIRSDNPHIAKAYRLYRELFAELNGQRADKYPCLMDIATIAVKKLKKEGRLDNLDVSDEINACSICIDAEIDGKVEKYLVMFKNETHNHPTEIEPFGGAATCLGGAIRDPLSGRTYVYQAMRITGSADPREKIADTMPGKLPQRVITKTAAAGFSSYGNQIGLATGIVDEVYHSGYKAKRLETGFVVGGARRDMVYREKPQKGDVIILLGGETGRDSCGGATGSSKAHDAHSVETCGAEVQKGNPLTERKLQRLFLHRDATRMIKKCNDFGAGGVSVAIGELSDGLVIDLDKVPLKYEGLSGTELAISESQERMAVVVNAADCDKFIALAAQENLAATPVAVVTDDRRMKMLFKGREIVNISRDFLDTNGVKQTVTAEIDDNTVRYFDASAQDFRGGLIRALSDLNVCSKKGLSEMFDSTIGARTVFMPFGGKTQLTPAIAMAAKICGGETDVATVSAYGYCSKLMSESPFTGAIYSIVASVAK
;
A
#
# COMPACT_ATOMS: atom_id res chain seq x y z
N MET A 1 -23.51 -24.60 -16.26
CA MET A 1 -24.64 -24.61 -15.29
C MET A 1 -24.13 -23.95 -14.03
N ILE A 2 -24.92 -23.05 -13.43
CA ILE A 2 -24.58 -22.45 -12.14
C ILE A 2 -25.27 -23.25 -11.04
N TYR A 3 -24.57 -23.46 -9.93
CA TYR A 3 -25.12 -23.99 -8.69
C TYR A 3 -25.12 -22.90 -7.62
N ARG A 4 -26.20 -22.81 -6.84
CA ARG A 4 -26.32 -21.83 -5.76
C ARG A 4 -26.39 -22.53 -4.41
N VAL A 5 -25.55 -22.09 -3.48
CA VAL A 5 -25.47 -22.63 -2.12
C VAL A 5 -25.57 -21.49 -1.12
N PHE A 6 -26.41 -21.66 -0.10
CA PHE A 6 -26.53 -20.73 1.02
C PHE A 6 -25.99 -21.38 2.28
N VAL A 7 -25.17 -20.65 3.04
CA VAL A 7 -24.52 -21.14 4.26
C VAL A 7 -24.76 -20.14 5.39
N GLU A 8 -25.37 -20.60 6.48
CA GLU A 8 -25.64 -19.81 7.69
C GLU A 8 -25.06 -20.49 8.92
N LYS A 9 -24.27 -19.76 9.71
CA LYS A 9 -23.76 -20.24 11.00
C LYS A 9 -24.92 -20.45 11.97
N LYS A 10 -25.00 -21.63 12.60
CA LYS A 10 -26.07 -21.99 13.55
C LYS A 10 -26.22 -21.01 14.72
N GLU A 11 -25.10 -20.51 15.26
CA GLU A 11 -25.14 -19.53 16.37
C GLU A 11 -25.33 -18.07 15.92
N ASN A 12 -25.12 -17.81 14.62
CA ASN A 12 -25.12 -16.52 13.94
C ASN A 12 -24.56 -15.34 14.77
N LEU A 13 -23.36 -15.52 15.36
CA LEU A 13 -22.71 -14.51 16.21
C LEU A 13 -22.50 -13.18 15.48
N GLN A 14 -22.24 -13.22 14.18
CA GLN A 14 -22.05 -12.01 13.37
C GLN A 14 -23.36 -11.24 13.23
N ALA A 15 -24.49 -11.91 12.97
CA ALA A 15 -25.80 -11.26 12.98
C ALA A 15 -26.13 -10.60 14.34
N LYS A 16 -25.76 -11.24 15.45
CA LYS A 16 -25.90 -10.65 16.80
C LYS A 16 -25.07 -9.37 16.97
N LYS A 17 -23.84 -9.34 16.44
CA LYS A 17 -22.98 -8.15 16.44
C LYS A 17 -23.59 -7.04 15.60
N ILE A 18 -24.01 -7.35 14.36
CA ILE A 18 -24.66 -6.38 13.47
C ILE A 18 -25.90 -5.79 14.15
N ARG A 19 -26.76 -6.62 14.76
CA ARG A 19 -27.93 -6.14 15.51
C ARG A 19 -27.54 -5.18 16.64
N GLY A 20 -26.50 -5.51 17.41
CA GLY A 20 -25.97 -4.65 18.47
C GLY A 20 -25.46 -3.31 17.92
N ASP A 21 -24.75 -3.33 16.80
CA ASP A 21 -24.24 -2.14 16.12
C ASP A 21 -25.38 -1.28 15.56
N LEU A 22 -26.40 -1.86 14.94
CA LEU A 22 -27.59 -1.12 14.46
C LEU A 22 -28.32 -0.41 15.62
N ALA A 23 -28.48 -1.09 16.75
CA ALA A 23 -29.08 -0.48 17.93
C ALA A 23 -28.22 0.65 18.51
N ALA A 24 -26.91 0.45 18.61
CA ALA A 24 -25.98 1.42 19.20
C ALA A 24 -25.71 2.63 18.30
N GLN A 25 -25.64 2.44 16.98
CA GLN A 25 -25.21 3.46 16.02
C GLN A 25 -26.38 4.16 15.32
N LEU A 26 -27.43 3.41 14.97
CA LEU A 26 -28.59 3.97 14.25
C LEU A 26 -29.81 4.19 15.15
N GLY A 27 -29.79 3.67 16.38
CA GLY A 27 -30.96 3.64 17.26
C GLY A 27 -32.07 2.73 16.74
N ILE A 28 -31.74 1.76 15.87
CA ILE A 28 -32.72 0.86 15.25
C ILE A 28 -32.66 -0.49 15.97
N ALA A 29 -33.70 -0.81 16.73
CA ALA A 29 -33.88 -2.11 17.35
C ALA A 29 -34.61 -3.04 16.37
N VAL A 30 -33.89 -4.01 15.81
CA VAL A 30 -34.48 -5.05 14.95
C VAL A 30 -34.92 -6.24 15.80
N GLU A 31 -36.07 -6.84 15.46
CA GLU A 31 -36.60 -8.01 16.18
C GLU A 31 -35.67 -9.21 16.01
N ASP A 32 -35.29 -9.46 14.75
CA ASP A 32 -34.39 -10.53 14.37
C ASP A 32 -33.55 -10.12 13.15
N LEU A 33 -32.36 -10.70 13.04
CA LEU A 33 -31.43 -10.48 11.93
C LEU A 33 -30.71 -11.79 11.64
N ARG A 34 -30.69 -12.15 10.35
CA ARG A 34 -29.92 -13.29 9.83
C ARG A 34 -28.91 -12.79 8.82
N GLU A 35 -27.71 -13.32 8.92
CA GLU A 35 -26.67 -13.19 7.91
C GLU A 35 -26.36 -14.56 7.33
N VAL A 36 -26.43 -14.65 5.99
CA VAL A 36 -26.24 -15.87 5.23
C VAL A 36 -25.24 -15.60 4.10
N ILE A 37 -24.29 -16.49 3.90
CA ILE A 37 -23.37 -16.40 2.77
C ILE A 37 -23.98 -17.17 1.60
N ARG A 38 -24.12 -16.48 0.46
CA ARG A 38 -24.51 -17.08 -0.82
C ARG A 38 -23.26 -17.31 -1.65
N TYR A 39 -23.06 -18.55 -2.10
CA TYR A 39 -22.09 -18.93 -3.12
C TYR A 39 -22.82 -19.24 -4.42
N ASP A 40 -22.41 -18.59 -5.49
CA ASP A 40 -22.74 -19.00 -6.85
C ASP A 40 -21.49 -19.63 -7.48
N ALA A 41 -21.63 -20.85 -8.00
CA ALA A 41 -20.53 -21.62 -8.57
C ALA A 41 -20.82 -22.07 -10.01
N GLU A 42 -19.89 -21.83 -10.91
CA GLU A 42 -19.95 -22.23 -12.33
C GLU A 42 -18.69 -23.05 -12.72
N GLY A 43 -18.88 -24.04 -13.60
CA GLY A 43 -17.79 -24.90 -14.07
C GLY A 43 -17.58 -26.18 -13.25
N LEU A 44 -18.58 -26.58 -12.46
CA LEU A 44 -18.57 -27.80 -11.66
C LEU A 44 -19.59 -28.81 -12.18
N THR A 45 -19.36 -30.08 -11.91
CA THR A 45 -20.37 -31.13 -11.97
C THR A 45 -21.16 -31.21 -10.67
N ALA A 46 -22.32 -31.89 -10.68
CA ALA A 46 -23.13 -32.08 -9.48
C ALA A 46 -22.39 -32.86 -8.38
N GLU A 47 -21.56 -33.84 -8.75
CA GLU A 47 -20.77 -34.64 -7.80
C GLU A 47 -19.68 -33.77 -7.13
N GLU A 48 -18.97 -32.95 -7.91
CA GLU A 48 -17.95 -32.03 -7.39
C GLU A 48 -18.56 -30.97 -6.48
N LEU A 49 -19.78 -30.50 -6.79
CA LEU A 49 -20.52 -29.58 -5.93
C LEU A 49 -20.80 -30.19 -4.56
N GLU A 50 -21.26 -31.43 -4.49
CA GLU A 50 -21.56 -32.10 -3.21
C GLU A 50 -20.29 -32.25 -2.36
N GLY A 51 -19.16 -32.59 -2.99
CA GLY A 51 -17.86 -32.56 -2.33
C GLY A 51 -17.47 -31.16 -1.83
N ALA A 52 -17.71 -30.12 -2.63
CA ALA A 52 -17.39 -28.74 -2.28
C ALA A 52 -18.28 -28.18 -1.16
N ILE A 53 -19.56 -28.56 -1.09
CA ILE A 53 -20.48 -28.14 -0.02
C ILE A 53 -19.93 -28.55 1.35
N VAL A 54 -19.48 -29.80 1.48
CA VAL A 54 -19.05 -30.38 2.75
C VAL A 54 -17.64 -29.93 3.14
N ASN A 55 -16.74 -29.78 2.16
CA ASN A 55 -15.32 -29.56 2.43
C ASN A 55 -14.85 -28.10 2.24
N VAL A 56 -15.62 -27.26 1.53
CA VAL A 56 -15.19 -25.90 1.16
C VAL A 56 -16.20 -24.84 1.58
N PHE A 57 -17.47 -24.97 1.19
CA PHE A 57 -18.44 -23.90 1.41
C PHE A 57 -18.93 -23.82 2.87
N SER A 58 -18.88 -24.93 3.61
CA SER A 58 -19.44 -25.02 4.95
C SER A 58 -18.57 -25.84 5.90
N GLU A 59 -18.79 -25.63 7.20
CA GLU A 59 -18.35 -26.49 8.30
C GLU A 59 -19.59 -27.20 8.87
N PRO A 60 -19.92 -28.44 8.42
CA PRO A 60 -21.20 -29.10 8.73
C PRO A 60 -21.62 -29.14 10.22
N PRO A 61 -20.70 -29.26 11.20
CA PRO A 61 -21.07 -29.22 12.61
C PRO A 61 -21.71 -27.89 13.04
N VAL A 62 -21.30 -26.77 12.46
CA VAL A 62 -21.66 -25.41 12.91
C VAL A 62 -22.47 -24.61 11.88
N ASP A 63 -22.59 -25.11 10.66
CA ASP A 63 -23.31 -24.44 9.58
C ASP A 63 -24.60 -25.17 9.19
N ASN A 64 -25.59 -24.39 8.79
CA ASN A 64 -26.77 -24.84 8.06
C ASN A 64 -26.55 -24.51 6.58
N VAL A 65 -26.91 -25.45 5.71
CA VAL A 65 -26.69 -25.32 4.26
C VAL A 65 -28.00 -25.54 3.51
N TRP A 66 -28.30 -24.66 2.56
CA TRP A 66 -29.42 -24.81 1.61
C TRP A 66 -28.93 -24.72 0.17
N ARG A 67 -29.62 -25.43 -0.72
CA ARG A 67 -29.33 -25.48 -2.15
C ARG A 67 -30.42 -24.72 -2.88
N GLU A 68 -30.03 -23.89 -3.83
CA GLU A 68 -30.88 -23.13 -4.75
C GLU A 68 -31.80 -22.07 -4.10
N GLU A 69 -32.46 -22.39 -2.98
CA GLU A 69 -33.38 -21.53 -2.26
C GLU A 69 -33.00 -21.38 -0.79
N LEU A 70 -33.21 -20.19 -0.23
CA LEU A 70 -32.99 -19.87 1.19
C LEU A 70 -34.34 -19.74 1.90
N PRO A 71 -34.67 -20.58 2.90
CA PRO A 71 -35.87 -20.40 3.70
C PRO A 71 -35.68 -19.23 4.68
N VAL A 72 -36.19 -18.05 4.30
CA VAL A 72 -36.04 -16.82 5.08
C VAL A 72 -37.04 -16.74 6.25
N GLY A 73 -38.26 -17.25 6.05
CA GLY A 73 -39.38 -17.12 6.99
C GLY A 73 -40.22 -15.86 6.77
N GLU A 74 -41.43 -15.82 7.35
CA GLU A 74 -42.38 -14.71 7.17
C GLU A 74 -41.98 -13.44 7.95
N GLY A 75 -42.26 -12.28 7.35
CA GLY A 75 -42.04 -10.96 7.95
C GLY A 75 -40.62 -10.41 7.82
N TYR A 76 -39.74 -11.10 7.09
CA TYR A 76 -38.39 -10.67 6.80
C TYR A 76 -38.32 -9.80 5.53
N LYS A 77 -37.51 -8.74 5.59
CA LYS A 77 -37.04 -8.01 4.42
C LYS A 77 -35.61 -8.43 4.11
N VAL A 78 -35.32 -8.73 2.84
CA VAL A 78 -34.07 -9.37 2.42
C VAL A 78 -33.40 -8.54 1.34
N PHE A 79 -32.09 -8.40 1.46
CA PHE A 79 -31.23 -7.85 0.43
C PHE A 79 -29.89 -8.60 0.43
N ALA A 80 -29.17 -8.56 -0.69
CA ALA A 80 -27.87 -9.17 -0.82
C ALA A 80 -26.81 -8.12 -1.12
N ILE A 81 -25.65 -8.26 -0.50
CA ILE A 81 -24.50 -7.36 -0.67
C ILE A 81 -23.36 -8.19 -1.25
N ALA A 82 -22.76 -7.75 -2.35
CA ALA A 82 -21.55 -8.36 -2.90
C ALA A 82 -20.52 -7.27 -3.21
N PHE A 83 -19.25 -7.68 -3.31
CA PHE A 83 -18.21 -6.78 -3.78
C PHE A 83 -18.48 -6.33 -5.22
N LEU A 84 -18.10 -5.11 -5.53
CA LEU A 84 -18.14 -4.56 -6.88
C LEU A 84 -17.24 -5.37 -7.82
N ASP A 85 -17.60 -5.43 -9.10
CA ASP A 85 -16.75 -6.09 -10.09
C ASP A 85 -15.39 -5.39 -10.19
N GLY A 86 -14.32 -6.12 -9.90
CA GLY A 86 -12.93 -5.63 -9.92
C GLY A 86 -12.29 -5.63 -8.53
N GLN A 87 -13.10 -5.65 -7.47
CA GLN A 87 -12.62 -5.81 -6.11
C GLN A 87 -12.24 -7.27 -5.82
N TYR A 88 -11.19 -7.45 -5.01
CA TYR A 88 -10.72 -8.79 -4.62
C TYR A 88 -11.64 -9.39 -3.55
N ASP A 89 -12.41 -10.42 -3.92
CA ASP A 89 -13.19 -11.23 -3.00
C ASP A 89 -12.37 -12.43 -2.51
N GLN A 90 -11.71 -12.24 -1.35
CA GLN A 90 -10.90 -13.27 -0.72
C GLN A 90 -11.67 -14.58 -0.50
N ARG A 91 -12.97 -14.51 -0.16
CA ARG A 91 -13.77 -15.70 0.13
C ARG A 91 -14.07 -16.47 -1.16
N ALA A 92 -14.43 -15.76 -2.22
CA ALA A 92 -14.66 -16.37 -3.53
C ALA A 92 -13.38 -17.00 -4.09
N ASP A 93 -12.25 -16.29 -4.03
CA ASP A 93 -10.96 -16.80 -4.52
C ASP A 93 -10.49 -18.02 -3.70
N SER A 94 -10.57 -17.96 -2.37
CA SER A 94 -10.22 -19.09 -1.50
C SER A 94 -11.10 -20.32 -1.80
N ALA A 95 -12.41 -20.12 -1.98
CA ALA A 95 -13.31 -21.21 -2.34
C ALA A 95 -12.96 -21.81 -3.71
N ALA A 96 -12.68 -20.97 -4.71
CA ALA A 96 -12.28 -21.42 -6.04
C ALA A 96 -10.96 -22.22 -6.00
N GLN A 97 -9.96 -21.76 -5.24
CA GLN A 97 -8.69 -22.47 -5.04
C GLN A 97 -8.87 -23.80 -4.31
N CYS A 98 -9.65 -23.84 -3.23
CA CYS A 98 -9.93 -25.07 -2.50
C CYS A 98 -10.65 -26.10 -3.38
N ILE A 99 -11.59 -25.67 -4.22
CA ILE A 99 -12.28 -26.56 -5.16
C ILE A 99 -11.33 -27.02 -6.28
N GLN A 100 -10.44 -26.15 -6.77
CA GLN A 100 -9.39 -26.53 -7.72
C GLN A 100 -8.51 -27.65 -7.14
N LEU A 101 -8.12 -27.55 -5.87
CA LEU A 101 -7.33 -28.58 -5.18
C LEU A 101 -8.14 -29.87 -4.95
N LEU A 102 -9.40 -29.75 -4.56
CA LEU A 102 -10.30 -30.89 -4.32
C LEU A 102 -10.54 -31.68 -5.61
N THR A 103 -10.73 -30.99 -6.73
CA THR A 103 -11.08 -31.60 -8.02
C THR A 103 -9.86 -31.95 -8.87
N GLN A 104 -8.71 -31.29 -8.61
CA GLN A 104 -7.50 -31.34 -9.44
C GLN A 104 -7.76 -30.97 -10.92
N LYS A 105 -8.74 -30.09 -11.15
CA LYS A 105 -9.16 -29.62 -12.47
C LYS A 105 -8.91 -28.12 -12.63
N THR A 106 -9.48 -27.55 -13.69
CA THR A 106 -9.51 -26.09 -13.90
C THR A 106 -10.22 -25.40 -12.73
N ARG A 107 -9.71 -24.24 -12.33
CA ARG A 107 -10.32 -23.43 -11.29
C ARG A 107 -11.77 -23.03 -11.70
N PRO A 108 -12.79 -23.31 -10.86
CA PRO A 108 -14.15 -22.89 -11.15
C PRO A 108 -14.35 -21.39 -10.93
N LEU A 109 -15.42 -20.83 -11.47
CA LEU A 109 -15.84 -19.46 -11.17
C LEU A 109 -16.73 -19.46 -9.94
N ILE A 110 -16.36 -18.69 -8.92
CA ILE A 110 -17.14 -18.51 -7.69
C ILE A 110 -17.43 -17.02 -7.51
N LYS A 111 -18.68 -16.68 -7.18
CA LYS A 111 -19.05 -15.35 -6.65
C LYS A 111 -19.72 -15.51 -5.29
N CYS A 112 -19.37 -14.66 -4.34
CA CYS A 112 -19.99 -14.64 -3.02
C CYS A 112 -20.88 -13.40 -2.83
N ALA A 113 -21.92 -13.54 -2.02
CA ALA A 113 -22.71 -12.43 -1.52
C ALA A 113 -23.13 -12.67 -0.07
N ARG A 114 -23.27 -11.59 0.71
CA ARG A 114 -23.86 -11.61 2.05
C ARG A 114 -25.34 -11.29 1.92
N VAL A 115 -26.19 -12.26 2.19
CA VAL A 115 -27.64 -12.09 2.23
C VAL A 115 -28.03 -11.72 3.65
N ILE A 116 -28.60 -10.53 3.80
CA ILE A 116 -29.08 -10.00 5.08
C ILE A 116 -30.59 -10.06 5.08
N ALA A 117 -31.16 -10.76 6.07
CA ALA A 117 -32.59 -10.78 6.32
C ALA A 117 -32.88 -10.11 7.66
N VAL A 118 -33.70 -9.06 7.65
CA VAL A 118 -34.06 -8.27 8.83
C VAL A 118 -35.56 -8.28 9.07
N LYS A 119 -35.96 -8.43 10.33
CA LYS A 119 -37.36 -8.48 10.76
C LYS A 119 -37.70 -7.31 11.70
N GLY A 120 -38.94 -6.83 11.60
CA GLY A 120 -39.48 -5.78 12.47
C GLY A 120 -39.02 -4.37 12.11
N VAL A 121 -38.75 -4.10 10.83
CA VAL A 121 -38.28 -2.78 10.34
C VAL A 121 -39.19 -2.18 9.28
N THR A 122 -39.34 -0.85 9.32
CA THR A 122 -39.98 -0.08 8.24
C THR A 122 -39.08 -0.01 7.00
N ASP A 123 -39.62 0.40 5.86
CA ASP A 123 -38.81 0.58 4.64
C ASP A 123 -37.76 1.68 4.81
N GLU A 124 -38.11 2.77 5.51
CA GLU A 124 -37.16 3.85 5.83
C GLU A 124 -36.01 3.36 6.73
N GLN A 125 -36.31 2.52 7.73
CA GLN A 125 -35.28 1.90 8.57
C GLN A 125 -34.42 0.94 7.77
N LEU A 126 -35.00 0.17 6.84
CA LEU A 126 -34.26 -0.74 5.96
C LEU A 126 -33.25 0.03 5.10
N GLU A 127 -33.64 1.15 4.49
CA GLU A 127 -32.72 1.96 3.68
C GLU A 127 -31.58 2.57 4.51
N ARG A 128 -31.85 2.97 5.76
CA ARG A 128 -30.79 3.39 6.69
C ARG A 128 -29.85 2.24 7.06
N ILE A 129 -30.37 1.03 7.23
CA ILE A 129 -29.55 -0.18 7.46
C ILE A 129 -28.68 -0.48 6.24
N LYS A 130 -29.25 -0.45 5.02
CA LYS A 130 -28.50 -0.64 3.77
C LYS A 130 -27.36 0.36 3.64
N LYS A 131 -27.63 1.65 3.84
CA LYS A 131 -26.61 2.71 3.81
C LYS A 131 -25.50 2.52 4.87
N HIS A 132 -25.80 1.85 5.98
CA HIS A 132 -24.83 1.56 7.02
C HIS A 132 -23.98 0.31 6.73
N LEU A 133 -24.56 -0.71 6.09
CA LEU A 133 -23.90 -2.00 5.84
C LEU A 133 -23.25 -2.10 4.45
N ILE A 134 -23.70 -1.32 3.48
CA ILE A 134 -23.14 -1.25 2.13
C ILE A 134 -22.16 -0.10 2.11
N ASN A 135 -20.89 -0.42 1.99
CA ASN A 135 -19.88 0.57 1.63
C ASN A 135 -19.89 0.71 0.11
N PRO A 136 -20.39 1.83 -0.46
CA PRO A 136 -20.56 2.01 -1.90
C PRO A 136 -19.23 2.02 -2.67
N VAL A 137 -18.11 2.19 -1.96
CA VAL A 137 -16.76 2.13 -2.49
C VAL A 137 -16.34 0.71 -2.89
N GLU A 138 -16.73 -0.30 -2.12
CA GLU A 138 -16.28 -1.69 -2.31
C GLU A 138 -17.41 -2.65 -2.69
N SER A 139 -18.64 -2.32 -2.35
CA SER A 139 -19.76 -3.25 -2.38
C SER A 139 -21.04 -2.58 -2.85
N ALA A 140 -21.94 -3.37 -3.40
CA ALA A 140 -23.26 -2.91 -3.82
C ALA A 140 -24.33 -3.92 -3.42
N GLU A 141 -25.57 -3.44 -3.36
CA GLU A 141 -26.73 -4.31 -3.35
C GLU A 141 -26.80 -5.06 -4.69
N VAL A 142 -26.94 -6.39 -4.63
CA VAL A 142 -27.03 -7.25 -5.80
C VAL A 142 -28.35 -8.00 -5.81
N SER A 143 -28.79 -8.37 -7.02
CA SER A 143 -30.02 -9.14 -7.19
C SER A 143 -29.96 -10.47 -6.42
N LEU A 144 -31.10 -10.83 -5.83
CA LEU A 144 -31.33 -12.17 -5.27
C LEU A 144 -31.57 -13.21 -6.37
N GLU A 145 -31.86 -12.79 -7.60
CA GLU A 145 -32.04 -13.71 -8.72
C GLU A 145 -30.74 -14.45 -9.07
N LYS A 146 -30.90 -15.61 -9.70
CA LYS A 146 -29.77 -16.43 -10.12
C LYS A 146 -29.26 -15.93 -11.47
N PRO A 147 -27.97 -15.55 -11.59
CA PRO A 147 -27.42 -15.11 -12.86
C PRO A 147 -27.38 -16.26 -13.87
N GLN A 148 -27.32 -15.93 -15.17
CA GLN A 148 -27.20 -16.93 -16.24
C GLN A 148 -25.75 -17.42 -16.42
N THR A 149 -24.78 -16.56 -16.14
CA THR A 149 -23.34 -16.88 -16.11
C THR A 149 -22.65 -16.01 -15.05
N LEU A 150 -21.58 -16.54 -14.47
CA LEU A 150 -20.65 -15.81 -13.59
C LEU A 150 -19.47 -15.24 -14.37
N ALA A 151 -19.25 -15.73 -15.59
CA ALA A 151 -18.26 -15.18 -16.50
C ALA A 151 -18.58 -13.72 -16.80
N ARG A 152 -17.54 -12.87 -16.80
CA ARG A 152 -17.70 -11.48 -17.21
C ARG A 152 -17.92 -11.41 -18.71
N ALA A 153 -18.76 -10.47 -19.12
CA ALA A 153 -18.85 -10.12 -20.53
C ALA A 153 -17.47 -9.64 -21.00
N LYS A 154 -17.03 -10.10 -22.17
CA LYS A 154 -15.85 -9.53 -22.83
C LYS A 154 -16.15 -8.06 -23.12
N MET A 155 -15.41 -7.16 -22.49
CA MET A 155 -15.47 -5.74 -22.83
C MET A 155 -14.56 -5.51 -24.03
N GLU A 156 -15.02 -4.69 -24.98
CA GLU A 156 -14.15 -4.24 -26.06
C GLU A 156 -13.00 -3.41 -25.48
N THR A 157 -11.78 -3.75 -25.87
CA THR A 157 -10.60 -2.93 -25.57
C THR A 157 -10.62 -1.69 -26.46
N HIS A 158 -10.48 -0.51 -25.87
CA HIS A 158 -10.27 0.71 -26.65
C HIS A 158 -8.80 0.83 -27.08
N ASP A 159 -8.59 1.29 -28.31
CA ASP A 159 -7.26 1.61 -28.80
C ASP A 159 -6.79 2.97 -28.26
N VAL A 160 -5.48 3.12 -28.12
CA VAL A 160 -4.86 4.35 -27.62
C VAL A 160 -4.84 5.41 -28.71
N ALA A 161 -5.43 6.57 -28.40
CA ALA A 161 -5.50 7.72 -29.29
C ALA A 161 -4.23 8.60 -29.24
N ASN A 162 -3.94 9.25 -30.36
CA ASN A 162 -3.00 10.37 -30.39
C ASN A 162 -3.72 11.64 -29.89
N VAL A 163 -2.98 12.54 -29.24
CA VAL A 163 -3.49 13.87 -28.89
C VAL A 163 -3.22 14.81 -30.07
N GLU A 164 -4.10 14.76 -31.06
CA GLU A 164 -3.94 15.52 -32.31
C GLU A 164 -3.79 17.03 -32.07
N GLY A 165 -2.76 17.63 -32.68
CA GLY A 165 -2.48 19.06 -32.60
C GLY A 165 -1.81 19.50 -31.29
N PHE A 166 -1.41 18.57 -30.42
CA PHE A 166 -0.77 18.88 -29.15
C PHE A 166 0.47 19.76 -29.31
N ILE A 167 1.37 19.45 -30.25
CA ILE A 167 2.60 20.24 -30.48
C ILE A 167 2.32 21.66 -30.99
N GLY A 168 1.11 21.91 -31.48
CA GLY A 168 0.63 23.22 -31.94
C GLY A 168 -0.10 24.04 -30.87
N MET A 169 -0.39 23.47 -29.70
CA MET A 169 -1.13 24.16 -28.64
C MET A 169 -0.36 25.37 -28.10
N SER A 170 -1.04 26.51 -28.04
CA SER A 170 -0.60 27.70 -27.33
C SER A 170 -0.52 27.48 -25.82
N GLY A 171 0.10 28.40 -25.08
CA GLY A 171 0.17 28.31 -23.62
C GLY A 171 -1.20 28.28 -22.94
N GLU A 172 -2.18 29.02 -23.48
CA GLU A 172 -3.56 29.03 -22.96
C GLU A 172 -4.27 27.69 -23.21
N GLU A 173 -4.07 27.09 -24.38
CA GLU A 173 -4.62 25.77 -24.72
C GLU A 173 -3.99 24.65 -23.88
N ILE A 174 -2.68 24.70 -23.62
CA ILE A 174 -2.00 23.79 -22.69
C ILE A 174 -2.58 23.90 -21.28
N ALA A 175 -2.78 25.12 -20.77
CA ALA A 175 -3.39 25.33 -19.45
C ALA A 175 -4.85 24.84 -19.40
N ALA A 176 -5.60 24.99 -20.49
CA ALA A 176 -6.97 24.47 -20.58
C ALA A 176 -6.99 22.93 -20.64
N TYR A 177 -6.08 22.31 -21.41
CA TYR A 177 -5.94 20.87 -21.50
C TYR A 177 -5.50 20.25 -20.17
N HIS A 178 -4.58 20.90 -19.46
CA HIS A 178 -4.16 20.52 -18.10
C HIS A 178 -5.36 20.43 -17.15
N ARG A 179 -6.14 21.52 -17.04
CA ARG A 179 -7.33 21.56 -16.17
C ARG A 179 -8.39 20.53 -16.56
N LYS A 180 -8.60 20.32 -17.86
CA LYS A 180 -9.60 19.36 -18.38
C LYS A 180 -9.27 17.92 -17.96
N ASN A 181 -8.00 17.53 -17.99
CA ASN A 181 -7.57 16.17 -17.69
C ASN A 181 -7.17 15.98 -16.23
N GLY A 182 -6.97 17.07 -15.48
CA GLY A 182 -6.64 17.02 -14.06
C GLY A 182 -5.28 16.38 -13.78
N PHE A 183 -4.26 16.70 -14.58
CA PHE A 183 -2.89 16.18 -14.37
C PHE A 183 -2.29 16.64 -13.03
N ALA A 184 -1.36 15.85 -12.48
CA ALA A 184 -0.63 16.22 -11.27
C ALA A 184 0.61 17.07 -11.55
N MET A 185 1.25 16.90 -12.72
CA MET A 185 2.36 17.75 -13.14
C MET A 185 1.91 19.21 -13.29
N SER A 186 2.83 20.17 -13.26
CA SER A 186 2.49 21.59 -13.42
C SER A 186 2.10 21.94 -14.87
N VAL A 187 1.51 23.12 -15.08
CA VAL A 187 1.23 23.62 -16.44
C VAL A 187 2.53 23.85 -17.21
N GLU A 188 3.58 24.29 -16.50
CA GLU A 188 4.93 24.47 -17.01
C GLU A 188 5.55 23.13 -17.43
N ASP A 189 5.36 22.07 -16.64
CA ASP A 189 5.80 20.71 -17.02
C ASP A 189 5.09 20.26 -18.30
N LEU A 190 3.78 20.44 -18.41
CA LEU A 190 3.04 20.05 -19.61
C LEU A 190 3.45 20.86 -20.86
N ALA A 191 3.77 22.14 -20.70
CA ALA A 191 4.33 22.94 -21.77
C ALA A 191 5.72 22.43 -22.20
N PHE A 192 6.54 22.00 -21.24
CA PHE A 192 7.83 21.37 -21.52
C PHE A 192 7.67 20.02 -22.26
N VAL A 193 6.65 19.23 -21.90
CA VAL A 193 6.28 18.02 -22.66
C VAL A 193 5.90 18.35 -24.10
N ARG A 194 5.08 19.39 -24.33
CA ARG A 194 4.76 19.86 -25.69
C ARG A 194 6.02 20.18 -26.49
N ASP A 195 6.94 20.92 -25.89
CA ASP A 195 8.15 21.35 -26.58
C ASP A 195 9.07 20.17 -26.92
N TYR A 196 9.17 19.17 -26.04
CA TYR A 196 9.84 17.90 -26.34
C TYR A 196 9.21 17.17 -27.53
N PHE A 197 7.89 16.99 -27.56
CA PHE A 197 7.22 16.32 -28.68
C PHE A 197 7.30 17.11 -29.99
N LYS A 198 7.40 18.44 -29.91
CA LYS A 198 7.67 19.30 -31.05
C LYS A 198 9.06 19.05 -31.63
N GLU A 199 10.07 18.82 -30.79
CA GLU A 199 11.43 18.42 -31.22
C GLU A 199 11.44 17.00 -31.82
N GLU A 200 10.66 16.07 -31.26
CA GLU A 200 10.47 14.71 -31.81
C GLU A 200 9.65 14.71 -33.13
N GLY A 201 9.05 15.84 -33.50
CA GLY A 201 8.33 16.02 -34.76
C GLY A 201 7.00 15.25 -34.86
N ARG A 202 6.37 14.93 -33.72
CA ARG A 202 5.11 14.17 -33.67
C ARG A 202 4.25 14.56 -32.47
N ASP A 203 2.94 14.36 -32.60
CA ASP A 203 2.06 14.41 -31.44
C ASP A 203 2.26 13.17 -30.53
N PRO A 204 2.11 13.32 -29.20
CA PRO A 204 2.14 12.21 -28.26
C PRO A 204 0.84 11.40 -28.30
N THR A 205 0.91 10.17 -27.80
CA THR A 205 -0.30 9.44 -27.39
C THR A 205 -0.84 9.94 -26.05
N GLU A 206 -2.11 9.68 -25.77
CA GLU A 206 -2.65 9.92 -24.42
C GLU A 206 -1.89 9.13 -23.33
N THR A 207 -1.39 7.94 -23.68
CA THR A 207 -0.61 7.10 -22.76
C THR A 207 0.72 7.76 -22.43
N GLU A 208 1.42 8.35 -23.41
CA GLU A 208 2.68 9.04 -23.17
C GLU A 208 2.53 10.19 -22.20
N ILE A 209 1.51 11.03 -22.37
CA ILE A 209 1.23 12.14 -21.44
C ILE A 209 0.92 11.61 -20.04
N LYS A 210 0.11 10.56 -19.92
CA LYS A 210 -0.22 9.95 -18.61
C LYS A 210 0.96 9.28 -17.93
N VAL A 211 1.84 8.63 -18.70
CA VAL A 211 3.08 8.04 -18.18
C VAL A 211 3.99 9.14 -17.66
N ILE A 212 4.15 10.24 -18.39
CA ILE A 212 4.95 11.39 -17.93
C ILE A 212 4.32 12.04 -16.69
N ASP A 213 2.99 12.24 -16.67
CA ASP A 213 2.27 12.78 -15.51
C ASP A 213 2.52 11.96 -14.25
N THR A 214 2.56 10.64 -14.41
CA THR A 214 2.79 9.72 -13.32
C THR A 214 4.25 9.76 -12.84
N TYR A 215 5.20 9.71 -13.78
CA TYR A 215 6.64 9.82 -13.49
C TYR A 215 7.00 11.13 -12.79
N TRP A 216 6.36 12.24 -13.18
CA TRP A 216 6.66 13.58 -12.66
C TRP A 216 5.70 14.04 -11.55
N SER A 217 4.79 13.17 -11.11
CA SER A 217 3.95 13.42 -9.94
C SER A 217 4.79 13.63 -8.68
N ASP A 218 4.28 14.38 -7.71
CA ASP A 218 4.99 14.61 -6.44
C ASP A 218 5.29 13.30 -5.69
N HIS A 219 4.43 12.29 -5.84
CA HIS A 219 4.63 10.97 -5.27
C HIS A 219 5.90 10.28 -5.79
N CYS A 220 6.13 10.29 -7.11
CA CYS A 220 7.26 9.60 -7.73
C CYS A 220 8.53 10.46 -7.76
N ARG A 221 8.39 11.76 -8.07
CA ARG A 221 9.52 12.71 -8.22
C ARG A 221 9.95 13.36 -6.90
N HIS A 222 9.11 13.29 -5.86
CA HIS A 222 9.29 14.05 -4.62
C HIS A 222 9.52 15.55 -4.88
N THR A 223 8.76 16.13 -5.82
CA THR A 223 8.92 17.51 -6.30
C THR A 223 8.95 18.53 -5.16
N THR A 224 8.11 18.38 -4.15
CA THR A 224 8.10 19.21 -2.93
C THR A 224 9.44 19.14 -2.20
N PHE A 225 10.00 17.94 -2.03
CA PHE A 225 11.29 17.76 -1.38
C PHE A 225 12.47 18.21 -2.24
N ALA A 226 12.31 18.16 -3.56
CA ALA A 226 13.30 18.56 -4.56
C ALA A 226 13.17 20.02 -5.02
N THR A 227 12.19 20.78 -4.49
CA THR A 227 12.00 22.20 -4.81
C THR A 227 13.14 23.03 -4.22
N GLU A 228 13.73 23.91 -5.03
CA GLU A 228 14.84 24.77 -4.59
C GLU A 228 14.35 25.83 -3.60
N ILE A 229 14.93 25.84 -2.40
CA ILE A 229 14.68 26.85 -1.38
C ILE A 229 15.69 27.98 -1.61
N ARG A 230 15.23 29.09 -2.20
CA ARG A 230 16.08 30.23 -2.56
C ARG A 230 16.36 31.14 -1.37
N ASP A 231 15.32 31.42 -0.59
CA ASP A 231 15.39 32.32 0.55
C ASP A 231 14.63 31.75 1.75
N VAL A 232 15.09 32.07 2.95
CA VAL A 232 14.50 31.60 4.22
C VAL A 232 14.42 32.77 5.19
N ASP A 233 13.20 33.21 5.48
CA ASP A 233 12.90 34.22 6.49
C ASP A 233 12.61 33.53 7.84
N ILE A 234 13.44 33.77 8.86
CA ILE A 234 13.28 33.16 10.18
C ILE A 234 12.63 34.19 11.12
N ARG A 235 11.34 33.97 11.41
CA ARG A 235 10.53 34.78 12.32
C ARG A 235 10.27 33.99 13.61
N SER A 236 11.35 33.76 14.37
CA SER A 236 11.30 32.90 15.55
C SER A 236 12.04 33.51 16.73
N ASP A 237 11.45 33.42 17.92
CA ASP A 237 12.15 33.71 19.18
C ASP A 237 13.04 32.56 19.68
N ASN A 238 12.98 31.38 19.03
CA ASN A 238 13.74 30.20 19.40
C ASN A 238 15.17 30.28 18.81
N PRO A 239 16.21 30.51 19.63
CA PRO A 239 17.56 30.74 19.13
C PRO A 239 18.18 29.50 18.47
N HIS A 240 17.63 28.31 18.71
CA HIS A 240 18.15 27.06 18.17
C HIS A 240 17.82 26.88 16.69
N ILE A 241 16.74 27.48 16.18
CA ILE A 241 16.34 27.38 14.77
C ILE A 241 17.37 28.06 13.87
N ALA A 242 17.71 29.31 14.17
CA ALA A 242 18.72 30.05 13.40
C ALA A 242 20.11 29.36 13.45
N LYS A 243 20.45 28.74 14.59
CA LYS A 243 21.68 27.96 14.75
C LYS A 243 21.68 26.69 13.88
N ALA A 244 20.58 25.93 13.90
CA ALA A 244 20.44 24.72 13.10
C ALA A 244 20.47 25.03 11.61
N TYR A 245 19.78 26.09 11.18
CA TYR A 245 19.79 26.53 9.79
C TYR A 245 21.19 26.95 9.33
N ARG A 246 21.93 27.71 10.16
CA ARG A 246 23.32 28.07 9.86
C ARG A 246 24.22 26.84 9.70
N LEU A 247 24.12 25.87 10.61
CA LEU A 247 24.87 24.62 10.52
C LEU A 247 24.57 23.88 9.22
N TYR A 248 23.29 23.80 8.83
CA TYR A 248 22.90 23.23 7.55
C TYR A 248 23.57 23.96 6.37
N ARG A 249 23.53 25.29 6.33
CA ARG A 249 24.15 26.09 5.25
C ARG A 249 25.66 25.90 5.17
N GLU A 250 26.35 25.81 6.30
CA GLU A 250 27.79 25.52 6.37
C GLU A 250 28.10 24.13 5.81
N LEU A 251 27.35 23.10 6.26
CA LEU A 251 27.50 21.74 5.75
C LEU A 251 27.17 21.64 4.26
N PHE A 252 26.15 22.36 3.78
CA PHE A 252 25.81 22.44 2.37
C PHE A 252 26.99 22.99 1.56
N ALA A 253 27.55 24.12 1.98
CA ALA A 253 28.69 24.74 1.30
C ALA A 253 29.90 23.81 1.26
N GLU A 254 30.17 23.09 2.35
CA GLU A 254 31.27 22.13 2.45
C GLU A 254 31.07 20.88 1.56
N LEU A 255 29.87 20.30 1.58
CA LEU A 255 29.61 18.96 1.01
C LEU A 255 29.02 18.99 -0.40
N ASN A 256 28.27 20.04 -0.74
CA ASN A 256 27.55 20.17 -2.01
C ASN A 256 27.86 21.47 -2.77
N GLY A 257 28.51 22.47 -2.16
CA GLY A 257 28.62 23.82 -2.74
C GLY A 257 29.35 23.92 -4.08
N GLN A 258 30.13 22.91 -4.46
CA GLN A 258 30.85 22.85 -5.75
C GLN A 258 30.08 22.08 -6.84
N ARG A 259 28.90 21.55 -6.52
CA ARG A 259 28.12 20.70 -7.43
C ARG A 259 27.00 21.49 -8.07
N ALA A 260 27.07 21.69 -9.39
CA ALA A 260 26.04 22.39 -10.15
C ALA A 260 24.67 21.68 -10.12
N ASP A 261 24.64 20.36 -9.90
CA ASP A 261 23.43 19.56 -9.78
C ASP A 261 22.78 19.62 -8.39
N LYS A 262 23.42 20.27 -7.40
CA LYS A 262 22.93 20.38 -6.04
C LYS A 262 22.55 21.80 -5.67
N TYR A 263 21.45 21.91 -4.94
CA TYR A 263 20.89 23.17 -4.47
C TYR A 263 20.16 22.93 -3.15
N PRO A 264 19.95 23.95 -2.31
CA PRO A 264 19.25 23.79 -1.04
C PRO A 264 17.79 23.36 -1.27
N CYS A 265 17.38 22.24 -0.69
CA CYS A 265 16.02 21.72 -0.73
C CYS A 265 15.76 20.80 0.48
N LEU A 266 14.52 20.37 0.71
CA LEU A 266 14.22 19.49 1.86
C LEU A 266 14.93 18.13 1.75
N MET A 267 15.10 17.58 0.54
CA MET A 267 15.84 16.34 0.32
C MET A 267 17.31 16.47 0.73
N ASP A 268 17.93 17.63 0.49
CA ASP A 268 19.29 17.86 0.94
C ASP A 268 19.36 18.01 2.47
N ILE A 269 18.43 18.76 3.07
CA ILE A 269 18.32 18.85 4.54
C ILE A 269 18.19 17.47 5.18
N ALA A 270 17.39 16.58 4.60
CA ALA A 270 17.19 15.21 5.11
C ALA A 270 18.44 14.33 5.01
N THR A 271 19.31 14.54 4.02
CA THR A 271 20.46 13.66 3.72
C THR A 271 21.81 14.23 4.16
N ILE A 272 21.89 15.52 4.49
CA ILE A 272 23.16 16.19 4.81
C ILE A 272 23.88 15.58 6.02
N ALA A 273 23.12 15.15 7.04
CA ALA A 273 23.68 14.52 8.23
C ALA A 273 24.33 13.17 7.89
N VAL A 274 23.69 12.37 7.04
CA VAL A 274 24.23 11.09 6.55
C VAL A 274 25.52 11.31 5.76
N LYS A 275 25.54 12.32 4.87
CA LYS A 275 26.75 12.69 4.11
C LYS A 275 27.91 13.08 5.04
N LYS A 276 27.64 13.88 6.07
CA LYS A 276 28.62 14.29 7.07
C LYS A 276 29.17 13.10 7.85
N LEU A 277 28.29 12.25 8.39
CA LEU A 277 28.67 11.06 9.14
C LEU A 277 29.47 10.07 8.28
N LYS A 278 29.11 9.91 7.00
CA LYS A 278 29.86 9.08 6.05
C LYS A 278 31.27 9.63 5.80
N LYS A 279 31.41 10.95 5.59
CA LYS A 279 32.72 11.61 5.43
C LYS A 279 33.61 11.44 6.67
N GLU A 280 33.00 11.32 7.85
CA GLU A 280 33.68 11.09 9.12
C GLU A 280 33.98 9.61 9.42
N GLY A 281 33.61 8.66 8.55
CA GLY A 281 33.81 7.23 8.79
C GLY A 281 32.92 6.66 9.91
N ARG A 282 31.74 7.25 10.12
CA ARG A 282 30.78 6.82 11.17
C ARG A 282 29.65 5.94 10.63
N LEU A 283 29.67 5.61 9.34
CA LEU A 283 28.64 4.86 8.62
C LEU A 283 29.26 3.83 7.65
N ASP A 284 30.27 3.10 8.12
CA ASP A 284 31.05 2.17 7.30
C ASP A 284 30.28 0.90 6.90
N ASN A 285 29.16 0.65 7.57
CA ASN A 285 28.26 -0.47 7.31
C ASN A 285 27.10 -0.12 6.37
N LEU A 286 27.00 1.12 5.86
CA LEU A 286 25.95 1.51 4.91
C LEU A 286 26.15 0.78 3.58
N ASP A 287 25.12 0.07 3.11
CA ASP A 287 25.17 -0.59 1.80
C ASP A 287 24.96 0.47 0.69
N VAL A 288 25.93 0.56 -0.23
CA VAL A 288 25.90 1.53 -1.33
C VAL A 288 25.41 0.81 -2.58
N SER A 289 24.22 1.18 -3.03
CA SER A 289 23.52 0.54 -4.15
C SER A 289 22.79 1.58 -5.00
N ASP A 290 22.61 1.29 -6.28
CA ASP A 290 21.70 2.02 -7.18
C ASP A 290 20.23 1.61 -6.95
N GLU A 291 19.98 0.54 -6.18
CA GLU A 291 18.66 0.07 -5.77
C GLU A 291 18.33 0.69 -4.39
N ILE A 292 17.39 1.65 -4.35
CA ILE A 292 17.20 2.59 -3.22
C ILE A 292 15.85 2.46 -2.48
N ASN A 293 15.06 1.44 -2.77
CA ASN A 293 13.68 1.31 -2.27
C ASN A 293 13.61 1.18 -0.73
N ALA A 294 14.66 0.62 -0.11
CA ALA A 294 14.78 0.51 1.34
C ALA A 294 16.19 0.90 1.85
N CYS A 295 16.24 1.44 3.06
CA CYS A 295 17.51 1.68 3.75
C CYS A 295 18.18 0.35 4.06
N SER A 296 19.49 0.24 3.81
CA SER A 296 20.21 -1.01 3.92
C SER A 296 21.58 -0.86 4.59
N ILE A 297 21.91 -1.81 5.47
CA ILE A 297 23.20 -1.91 6.14
C ILE A 297 23.74 -3.33 6.05
N CYS A 298 25.06 -3.48 5.94
CA CYS A 298 25.75 -4.76 5.95
C CYS A 298 26.48 -4.96 7.28
N ILE A 299 26.13 -6.03 8.00
CA ILE A 299 26.72 -6.38 9.29
C ILE A 299 27.49 -7.70 9.20
N ASP A 300 28.41 -7.94 10.13
CA ASP A 300 28.92 -9.28 10.42
C ASP A 300 27.99 -9.95 11.44
N ALA A 301 27.41 -11.08 11.06
CA ALA A 301 26.49 -11.83 11.91
C ALA A 301 26.95 -13.27 12.06
N GLU A 302 26.93 -13.79 13.29
CA GLU A 302 27.13 -15.23 13.53
C GLU A 302 25.83 -15.97 13.21
N ILE A 303 25.87 -16.81 12.19
CA ILE A 303 24.74 -17.63 11.71
C ILE A 303 25.24 -19.07 11.61
N ASP A 304 24.54 -19.99 12.28
CA ASP A 304 24.90 -21.42 12.35
C ASP A 304 26.38 -21.65 12.78
N GLY A 305 26.86 -20.82 13.72
CA GLY A 305 28.22 -20.87 14.25
C GLY A 305 29.31 -20.30 13.33
N LYS A 306 28.94 -19.58 12.27
CA LYS A 306 29.88 -18.92 11.33
C LYS A 306 29.60 -17.44 11.22
N VAL A 307 30.65 -16.62 11.26
CA VAL A 307 30.53 -15.18 11.00
C VAL A 307 30.43 -14.94 9.49
N GLU A 308 29.33 -14.34 9.07
CA GLU A 308 29.04 -14.05 7.67
C GLU A 308 28.53 -12.62 7.49
N LYS A 309 28.71 -12.07 6.29
CA LYS A 309 28.12 -10.78 5.93
C LYS A 309 26.62 -10.94 5.72
N TYR A 310 25.84 -10.11 6.39
CA TYR A 310 24.39 -10.11 6.33
C TYR A 310 23.84 -8.73 6.00
N LEU A 311 22.90 -8.66 5.07
CA LEU A 311 22.21 -7.44 4.68
C LEU A 311 20.94 -7.29 5.52
N VAL A 312 20.83 -6.19 6.25
CA VAL A 312 19.60 -5.79 6.95
C VAL A 312 19.00 -4.62 6.19
N MET A 313 17.71 -4.70 5.90
CA MET A 313 16.95 -3.64 5.24
C MET A 313 15.78 -3.21 6.12
N PHE A 314 15.46 -1.93 6.10
CA PHE A 314 14.30 -1.40 6.78
C PHE A 314 13.67 -0.26 6.01
N LYS A 315 12.35 -0.13 6.13
CA LYS A 315 11.57 0.89 5.44
C LYS A 315 10.34 1.22 6.25
N ASN A 316 9.94 2.49 6.22
CA ASN A 316 8.59 2.90 6.58
C ASN A 316 7.90 3.52 5.37
N GLU A 317 6.60 3.32 5.29
CA GLU A 317 5.73 3.86 4.24
C GLU A 317 4.42 4.34 4.87
N THR A 318 3.73 5.26 4.19
CA THR A 318 2.42 5.76 4.61
C THR A 318 1.39 5.56 3.52
N HIS A 319 0.15 5.23 3.90
CA HIS A 319 -0.95 5.06 2.94
C HIS A 319 -2.20 5.84 3.35
N ASN A 320 -1.99 7.13 3.64
CA ASN A 320 -2.97 7.99 4.31
C ASN A 320 -4.23 8.22 3.48
N HIS A 321 -4.09 8.60 2.20
CA HIS A 321 -5.21 8.96 1.34
C HIS A 321 -6.12 7.76 1.01
N PRO A 322 -5.58 6.60 0.60
CA PRO A 322 -6.42 5.42 0.36
C PRO A 322 -7.13 4.94 1.63
N THR A 323 -6.47 5.01 2.79
CA THR A 323 -7.08 4.59 4.07
C THR A 323 -8.21 5.52 4.54
N GLU A 324 -8.26 6.77 4.06
CA GLU A 324 -9.40 7.66 4.32
C GLU A 324 -10.64 7.30 3.50
N ILE A 325 -10.44 6.75 2.31
CA ILE A 325 -11.52 6.42 1.36
C ILE A 325 -12.02 4.99 1.63
N GLU A 326 -11.11 4.02 1.63
CA GLU A 326 -11.37 2.61 1.93
C GLU A 326 -10.36 2.14 2.99
N PRO A 327 -10.70 2.22 4.29
CA PRO A 327 -9.74 1.99 5.36
C PRO A 327 -9.14 0.59 5.40
N PHE A 328 -9.88 -0.45 4.97
CA PHE A 328 -9.39 -1.82 5.07
C PHE A 328 -8.27 -2.06 4.07
N GLY A 329 -8.57 -1.84 2.78
CA GLY A 329 -7.66 -1.99 1.65
C GLY A 329 -6.51 -1.00 1.74
N GLY A 330 -6.78 0.26 2.11
CA GLY A 330 -5.74 1.27 2.30
C GLY A 330 -4.69 0.86 3.34
N ALA A 331 -5.12 0.37 4.51
CA ALA A 331 -4.18 -0.06 5.56
C ALA A 331 -3.51 -1.40 5.26
N ALA A 332 -4.21 -2.31 4.58
CA ALA A 332 -3.64 -3.60 4.14
C ALA A 332 -2.52 -3.39 3.11
N THR A 333 -2.77 -2.53 2.11
CA THR A 333 -1.80 -2.20 1.06
C THR A 333 -0.65 -1.33 1.56
N CYS A 334 -0.84 -0.55 2.64
CA CYS A 334 0.26 0.12 3.36
C CYS A 334 1.34 -0.89 3.79
N LEU A 335 0.93 -2.00 4.40
CA LEU A 335 1.87 -3.04 4.80
C LEU A 335 2.44 -3.78 3.59
N GLY A 336 1.62 -4.12 2.59
CA GLY A 336 2.08 -4.80 1.38
C GLY A 336 3.14 -4.02 0.61
N GLY A 337 2.91 -2.73 0.36
CA GLY A 337 3.91 -1.83 -0.26
C GLY A 337 5.21 -1.80 0.55
N ALA A 338 5.09 -1.55 1.86
CA ALA A 338 6.25 -1.48 2.74
C ALA A 338 7.06 -2.79 2.75
N ILE A 339 6.41 -3.96 2.62
CA ILE A 339 7.06 -5.26 2.51
C ILE A 339 7.81 -5.38 1.17
N ARG A 340 7.19 -5.00 0.06
CA ARG A 340 7.79 -5.13 -1.29
C ARG A 340 9.06 -4.29 -1.46
N ASP A 341 9.14 -3.15 -0.78
CA ASP A 341 10.31 -2.27 -0.78
C ASP A 341 11.61 -3.02 -0.38
N PRO A 342 11.75 -3.64 0.82
CA PRO A 342 12.90 -4.51 1.12
C PRO A 342 13.00 -5.76 0.25
N LEU A 343 11.88 -6.33 -0.22
CA LEU A 343 11.92 -7.48 -1.11
C LEU A 343 12.67 -7.16 -2.40
N SER A 344 12.57 -5.94 -2.93
CA SER A 344 13.37 -5.51 -4.09
C SER A 344 14.86 -5.77 -3.88
N GLY A 345 15.37 -5.69 -2.64
CA GLY A 345 16.73 -6.06 -2.26
C GLY A 345 16.99 -7.57 -2.12
N ARG A 346 16.09 -8.43 -2.63
CA ARG A 346 16.13 -9.91 -2.51
C ARG A 346 16.15 -10.37 -1.06
N THR A 347 15.41 -9.66 -0.19
CA THR A 347 15.33 -9.97 1.24
C THR A 347 14.02 -10.63 1.64
N TYR A 348 14.01 -11.18 2.85
CA TYR A 348 12.80 -11.67 3.51
C TYR A 348 12.44 -10.74 4.67
N VAL A 349 11.20 -10.26 4.69
CA VAL A 349 10.69 -9.35 5.72
C VAL A 349 10.17 -10.18 6.88
N TYR A 350 10.75 -9.99 8.06
CA TYR A 350 10.50 -10.84 9.24
C TYR A 350 9.93 -10.08 10.43
N GLN A 351 9.91 -8.75 10.41
CA GLN A 351 9.31 -7.95 11.48
C GLN A 351 8.61 -6.71 10.94
N ALA A 352 7.49 -6.34 11.58
CA ALA A 352 6.74 -5.12 11.29
C ALA A 352 6.42 -4.30 12.55
N MET A 353 6.13 -3.03 12.32
CA MET A 353 5.59 -2.07 13.28
C MET A 353 4.49 -1.26 12.60
N ARG A 354 3.40 -0.97 13.33
CA ARG A 354 2.31 -0.11 12.86
C ARG A 354 2.17 1.10 13.78
N ILE A 355 2.42 2.31 13.28
CA ILE A 355 2.30 3.56 14.04
C ILE A 355 1.34 4.50 13.32
N THR A 356 0.16 4.73 13.89
CA THR A 356 -0.90 5.49 13.20
C THR A 356 -1.31 6.75 13.94
N GLY A 357 -1.98 7.65 13.23
CA GLY A 357 -2.53 8.89 13.77
C GLY A 357 -4.02 8.98 13.45
N SER A 358 -4.84 9.27 14.46
CA SER A 358 -6.30 9.34 14.32
C SER A 358 -6.88 10.48 15.16
N ALA A 359 -8.07 10.98 14.82
CA ALA A 359 -8.84 11.82 15.75
C ALA A 359 -9.58 10.91 16.77
N ASP A 360 -10.39 11.48 17.65
CA ASP A 360 -11.06 10.68 18.70
C ASP A 360 -12.07 9.68 18.08
N PRO A 361 -11.82 8.36 18.16
CA PRO A 361 -12.70 7.34 17.58
C PRO A 361 -13.99 7.12 18.40
N ARG A 362 -14.19 7.88 19.48
CA ARG A 362 -15.38 7.87 20.32
C ARG A 362 -16.37 8.98 19.97
N GLU A 363 -16.02 9.88 19.04
CA GLU A 363 -16.93 10.90 18.53
C GLU A 363 -18.25 10.28 18.02
N LYS A 364 -19.34 11.03 18.14
CA LYS A 364 -20.64 10.57 17.63
C LYS A 364 -20.59 10.58 16.10
N ILE A 365 -21.29 9.65 15.47
CA ILE A 365 -21.43 9.63 14.00
C ILE A 365 -21.99 10.96 13.47
N ALA A 366 -22.87 11.62 14.23
CA ALA A 366 -23.43 12.92 13.86
C ALA A 366 -22.37 14.05 13.76
N ASP A 367 -21.21 13.89 14.40
CA ASP A 367 -20.11 14.87 14.40
C ASP A 367 -19.10 14.59 13.26
N THR A 368 -19.41 13.65 12.37
CA THR A 368 -18.59 13.30 11.20
C THR A 368 -18.58 14.44 10.20
N MET A 369 -17.41 14.76 9.67
CA MET A 369 -17.28 15.79 8.62
C MET A 369 -18.06 15.37 7.37
N PRO A 370 -18.79 16.30 6.71
CA PRO A 370 -19.46 16.00 5.45
C PRO A 370 -18.49 15.39 4.42
N GLY A 371 -18.91 14.32 3.75
CA GLY A 371 -18.08 13.61 2.76
C GLY A 371 -17.03 12.67 3.36
N LYS A 372 -16.97 12.47 4.68
CA LYS A 372 -16.04 11.54 5.34
C LYS A 372 -16.75 10.35 6.00
N LEU A 373 -16.00 9.26 6.14
CA LEU A 373 -16.38 8.16 7.03
C LEU A 373 -16.23 8.57 8.51
N PRO A 374 -17.05 8.04 9.43
CA PRO A 374 -16.89 8.30 10.85
C PRO A 374 -15.52 7.84 11.38
N GLN A 375 -14.91 8.61 12.28
CA GLN A 375 -13.57 8.32 12.83
C GLN A 375 -13.44 6.91 13.42
N ARG A 376 -14.49 6.44 14.10
CA ARG A 376 -14.57 5.08 14.64
C ARG A 376 -14.47 4.00 13.55
N VAL A 377 -15.10 4.23 12.40
CA VAL A 377 -15.12 3.29 11.28
C VAL A 377 -13.72 3.24 10.67
N ILE A 378 -13.13 4.39 10.35
CA ILE A 378 -11.79 4.49 9.78
C ILE A 378 -10.76 3.81 10.70
N THR A 379 -10.79 4.13 11.99
CA THR A 379 -9.85 3.59 13.00
C THR A 379 -9.92 2.07 13.07
N LYS A 380 -11.11 1.49 13.28
CA LYS A 380 -11.28 0.04 13.46
C LYS A 380 -11.04 -0.74 12.17
N THR A 381 -11.53 -0.23 11.05
CA THR A 381 -11.43 -0.91 9.76
C THR A 381 -9.99 -0.91 9.23
N ALA A 382 -9.22 0.16 9.43
CA ALA A 382 -7.79 0.19 9.11
C ALA A 382 -6.97 -0.79 9.96
N ALA A 383 -7.22 -0.84 11.28
CA ALA A 383 -6.56 -1.82 12.15
C ALA A 383 -6.87 -3.26 11.71
N ALA A 384 -8.11 -3.54 11.29
CA ALA A 384 -8.50 -4.83 10.74
C ALA A 384 -7.81 -5.14 9.40
N GLY A 385 -7.67 -4.15 8.51
CA GLY A 385 -6.98 -4.30 7.23
C GLY A 385 -5.50 -4.65 7.39
N PHE A 386 -4.77 -3.84 8.17
CA PHE A 386 -3.34 -4.06 8.42
C PHE A 386 -3.08 -5.41 9.11
N SER A 387 -3.82 -5.71 10.19
CA SER A 387 -3.67 -6.98 10.92
C SER A 387 -4.02 -8.18 10.05
N SER A 388 -5.10 -8.10 9.26
CA SER A 388 -5.46 -9.16 8.32
C SER A 388 -4.34 -9.46 7.34
N TYR A 389 -3.74 -8.43 6.73
CA TYR A 389 -2.64 -8.61 5.79
C TYR A 389 -1.40 -9.23 6.46
N GLY A 390 -0.96 -8.64 7.57
CA GLY A 390 0.24 -9.08 8.32
C GLY A 390 0.12 -10.50 8.86
N ASN A 391 -1.05 -10.86 9.39
CA ASN A 391 -1.28 -12.20 9.93
C ASN A 391 -1.31 -13.26 8.81
N GLN A 392 -1.94 -12.96 7.68
CA GLN A 392 -2.04 -13.91 6.55
C GLN A 392 -0.70 -14.14 5.84
N ILE A 393 0.12 -13.10 5.68
CA ILE A 393 1.47 -13.24 5.13
C ILE A 393 2.46 -13.85 6.15
N GLY A 394 2.06 -13.97 7.42
CA GLY A 394 2.87 -14.55 8.48
C GLY A 394 4.03 -13.64 8.90
N LEU A 395 3.73 -12.36 9.13
CA LEU A 395 4.69 -11.35 9.56
C LEU A 395 4.46 -10.94 11.02
N ALA A 396 5.51 -11.07 11.85
CA ALA A 396 5.44 -10.72 13.26
C ALA A 396 5.44 -9.19 13.43
N THR A 397 4.36 -8.65 13.99
CA THR A 397 4.25 -7.21 14.29
C THR A 397 4.55 -6.97 15.77
N GLY A 398 5.69 -6.34 16.05
CA GLY A 398 6.20 -6.19 17.42
C GLY A 398 5.61 -5.00 18.19
N ILE A 399 5.44 -3.86 17.52
CA ILE A 399 4.84 -2.66 18.09
C ILE A 399 3.64 -2.24 17.25
N VAL A 400 2.53 -1.98 17.92
CA VAL A 400 1.32 -1.39 17.34
C VAL A 400 0.89 -0.23 18.22
N ASP A 401 0.89 0.97 17.67
CA ASP A 401 0.48 2.17 18.38
C ASP A 401 -0.39 3.09 17.53
N GLU A 402 -1.30 3.80 18.19
CA GLU A 402 -2.11 4.85 17.56
C GLU A 402 -2.07 6.12 18.42
N VAL A 403 -1.73 7.23 17.77
CA VAL A 403 -1.58 8.55 18.37
C VAL A 403 -2.82 9.38 18.04
N TYR A 404 -3.48 9.85 19.09
CA TYR A 404 -4.75 10.57 18.96
C TYR A 404 -4.54 12.07 19.02
N HIS A 405 -4.99 12.78 17.98
CA HIS A 405 -4.93 14.24 17.89
C HIS A 405 -6.01 14.78 16.95
N SER A 406 -6.62 15.92 17.29
CA SER A 406 -7.68 16.54 16.48
C SER A 406 -7.21 16.93 15.07
N GLY A 407 -5.92 17.22 14.91
CA GLY A 407 -5.30 17.50 13.61
C GLY A 407 -5.43 16.36 12.59
N TYR A 408 -5.64 15.12 13.03
CA TYR A 408 -5.87 13.97 12.14
C TYR A 408 -7.32 13.82 11.69
N LYS A 409 -8.24 14.70 12.12
CA LYS A 409 -9.66 14.60 11.78
C LYS A 409 -9.90 14.74 10.28
N ALA A 410 -9.14 15.60 9.61
CA ALA A 410 -9.22 15.81 8.17
C ALA A 410 -8.57 14.67 7.38
N LYS A 411 -7.45 14.14 7.85
CA LYS A 411 -6.72 13.04 7.22
C LYS A 411 -5.89 12.31 8.28
N ARG A 412 -6.08 10.99 8.38
CA ARG A 412 -5.37 10.11 9.28
C ARG A 412 -3.95 9.88 8.81
N LEU A 413 -3.12 9.40 9.73
CA LEU A 413 -1.83 8.82 9.43
C LEU A 413 -1.95 7.29 9.50
N GLU A 414 -1.59 6.59 8.44
CA GLU A 414 -1.48 5.14 8.39
C GLU A 414 -0.05 4.79 7.97
N THR A 415 0.83 4.53 8.94
CA THR A 415 2.25 4.22 8.70
C THR A 415 2.56 2.78 9.06
N GLY A 416 3.17 2.06 8.13
CA GLY A 416 3.83 0.77 8.35
C GLY A 416 5.34 0.94 8.37
N PHE A 417 6.03 0.18 9.23
CA PHE A 417 7.48 0.03 9.20
C PHE A 417 7.81 -1.46 9.17
N VAL A 418 8.81 -1.85 8.39
CA VAL A 418 9.24 -3.24 8.28
C VAL A 418 10.75 -3.39 8.35
N VAL A 419 11.19 -4.57 8.77
CA VAL A 419 12.58 -5.02 8.75
C VAL A 419 12.67 -6.33 8.00
N GLY A 420 13.59 -6.38 7.04
CA GLY A 420 13.95 -7.58 6.30
C GLY A 420 15.45 -7.81 6.26
N GLY A 421 15.85 -8.96 5.76
CA GLY A 421 17.26 -9.22 5.50
C GLY A 421 17.52 -10.49 4.71
N ALA A 422 18.79 -10.64 4.31
CA ALA A 422 19.31 -11.81 3.64
C ALA A 422 20.82 -11.92 3.83
N ARG A 423 21.37 -13.12 3.64
CA ARG A 423 22.83 -13.29 3.55
C ARG A 423 23.35 -12.51 2.34
N ARG A 424 24.49 -11.83 2.50
CA ARG A 424 25.01 -10.92 1.48
C ARG A 424 25.32 -11.61 0.15
N ASP A 425 25.66 -12.90 0.17
CA ASP A 425 25.95 -13.72 -1.00
C ASP A 425 24.70 -14.14 -1.80
N MET A 426 23.51 -13.96 -1.23
CA MET A 426 22.22 -14.17 -1.92
C MET A 426 21.80 -12.95 -2.73
N VAL A 427 22.38 -11.78 -2.47
CA VAL A 427 22.05 -10.52 -3.15
C VAL A 427 23.09 -10.25 -4.23
N TYR A 428 22.73 -10.64 -5.46
CA TYR A 428 23.52 -10.35 -6.65
C TYR A 428 23.08 -9.03 -7.27
N ARG A 429 24.02 -8.16 -7.64
CA ARG A 429 23.71 -6.86 -8.26
C ARG A 429 24.60 -6.64 -9.47
N GLU A 430 23.97 -6.42 -10.62
CA GLU A 430 24.64 -6.09 -11.87
C GLU A 430 23.86 -5.05 -12.65
N LYS A 431 24.57 -4.29 -13.49
CA LYS A 431 23.91 -3.40 -14.44
C LYS A 431 23.22 -4.23 -15.53
N PRO A 432 21.94 -3.99 -15.81
CA PRO A 432 21.25 -4.62 -16.94
C PRO A 432 21.99 -4.41 -18.25
N GLN A 433 21.99 -5.43 -19.09
CA GLN A 433 22.63 -5.44 -20.41
C GLN A 433 21.60 -5.69 -21.50
N LYS A 434 21.90 -5.24 -22.72
CA LYS A 434 21.06 -5.51 -23.89
C LYS A 434 20.76 -7.00 -24.02
N GLY A 435 19.49 -7.34 -24.17
CA GLY A 435 19.01 -8.71 -24.28
C GLY A 435 18.67 -9.38 -22.95
N ASP A 436 18.96 -8.75 -21.81
CA ASP A 436 18.41 -9.19 -20.53
C ASP A 436 16.88 -9.12 -20.56
N VAL A 437 16.25 -10.06 -19.86
CA VAL A 437 14.80 -10.24 -19.84
C VAL A 437 14.25 -9.71 -18.53
N ILE A 438 13.15 -8.96 -18.62
CA ILE A 438 12.41 -8.47 -17.46
C ILE A 438 11.15 -9.32 -17.30
N ILE A 439 11.03 -9.91 -16.12
CA ILE A 439 9.93 -10.82 -15.76
C ILE A 439 9.05 -10.13 -14.73
N LEU A 440 7.74 -10.10 -15.00
CA LEU A 440 6.72 -9.71 -14.02
C LEU A 440 6.36 -10.93 -13.18
N LEU A 441 6.50 -10.80 -11.87
CA LEU A 441 6.19 -11.82 -10.87
C LEU A 441 4.94 -11.45 -10.07
N GLY A 442 4.08 -12.42 -9.80
CA GLY A 442 2.99 -12.27 -8.83
C GLY A 442 1.63 -11.97 -9.46
N GLY A 443 0.97 -10.93 -8.96
CA GLY A 443 -0.43 -10.63 -9.23
C GLY A 443 -0.78 -10.33 -10.70
N GLU A 444 -2.02 -10.62 -11.06
CA GLU A 444 -2.60 -10.22 -12.35
C GLU A 444 -2.98 -8.74 -12.34
N THR A 445 -3.04 -8.12 -13.53
CA THR A 445 -3.29 -6.69 -13.72
C THR A 445 -4.77 -6.41 -13.96
N GLY A 446 -5.32 -5.43 -13.25
CA GLY A 446 -6.69 -4.93 -13.36
C GLY A 446 -6.72 -3.40 -13.56
N ARG A 447 -7.92 -2.81 -13.64
CA ARG A 447 -8.13 -1.34 -13.57
C ARG A 447 -8.02 -0.86 -12.12
N ASP A 448 -6.84 -1.01 -11.56
CA ASP A 448 -6.60 -0.82 -10.13
C ASP A 448 -5.76 0.44 -9.97
N SER A 449 -6.31 1.46 -9.29
CA SER A 449 -5.61 2.73 -9.04
C SER A 449 -4.91 3.32 -10.28
N CYS A 450 -5.56 3.31 -11.45
CA CYS A 450 -5.03 3.94 -12.67
C CYS A 450 -4.94 5.46 -12.49
N GLY A 451 -3.82 5.94 -11.95
CA GLY A 451 -3.66 7.34 -11.49
C GLY A 451 -3.72 7.52 -9.97
N GLY A 452 -3.49 6.46 -9.18
CA GLY A 452 -3.42 6.56 -7.71
C GLY A 452 -2.31 7.51 -7.24
N ALA A 453 -1.15 7.47 -7.89
CA ALA A 453 -0.05 8.42 -7.64
C ALA A 453 -0.48 9.89 -7.80
N THR A 454 -1.20 10.19 -8.88
CA THR A 454 -1.69 11.55 -9.18
C THR A 454 -2.86 11.94 -8.26
N GLY A 455 -3.73 10.99 -7.89
CA GLY A 455 -4.80 11.18 -6.90
C GLY A 455 -4.28 11.47 -5.49
N SER A 456 -3.26 10.73 -5.03
CA SER A 456 -2.64 10.92 -3.71
C SER A 456 -1.98 12.30 -3.52
N SER A 457 -1.58 12.91 -4.65
CA SER A 457 -0.96 14.24 -4.73
C SER A 457 -1.98 15.39 -4.69
N LYS A 458 -3.30 15.11 -4.66
CA LYS A 458 -4.38 16.11 -4.65
C LYS A 458 -5.03 16.29 -3.27
N ALA A 459 -5.65 17.45 -3.06
CA ALA A 459 -6.42 17.74 -1.85
C ALA A 459 -7.77 16.98 -1.84
N HIS A 460 -8.27 16.63 -0.65
CA HIS A 460 -9.54 15.92 -0.49
C HIS A 460 -10.74 16.82 -0.77
N ASP A 461 -11.60 16.40 -1.69
CA ASP A 461 -12.94 16.97 -1.91
C ASP A 461 -14.03 15.88 -1.96
N ALA A 462 -15.30 16.27 -1.92
CA ALA A 462 -16.42 15.32 -1.93
C ALA A 462 -16.53 14.51 -3.24
N HIS A 463 -15.98 15.02 -4.36
CA HIS A 463 -16.03 14.37 -5.66
C HIS A 463 -15.03 13.21 -5.77
N SER A 464 -13.86 13.35 -5.12
CA SER A 464 -12.82 12.31 -5.06
C SER A 464 -13.28 11.01 -4.39
N VAL A 465 -14.18 11.08 -3.41
CA VAL A 465 -14.64 9.89 -2.66
C VAL A 465 -15.51 8.96 -3.50
N GLU A 466 -16.36 9.50 -4.39
CA GLU A 466 -17.24 8.70 -5.26
C GLU A 466 -16.51 8.13 -6.48
N THR A 467 -15.48 8.82 -6.98
CA THR A 467 -14.74 8.41 -8.18
C THR A 467 -13.52 7.54 -7.87
N CYS A 468 -12.78 7.83 -6.79
CA CYS A 468 -11.55 7.10 -6.41
C CYS A 468 -11.81 5.90 -5.50
N GLY A 469 -13.04 5.70 -5.00
CA GLY A 469 -13.37 4.56 -4.14
C GLY A 469 -13.12 3.23 -4.83
N ALA A 470 -13.65 3.05 -6.04
CA ALA A 470 -13.51 1.81 -6.80
C ALA A 470 -12.05 1.49 -7.17
N GLU A 471 -11.15 2.46 -7.06
CA GLU A 471 -9.73 2.36 -7.40
C GLU A 471 -8.90 1.74 -6.27
N VAL A 472 -9.28 1.92 -5.00
CA VAL A 472 -8.55 1.36 -3.85
C VAL A 472 -8.84 -0.13 -3.72
N GLN A 473 -7.82 -0.96 -3.99
CA GLN A 473 -7.94 -2.41 -3.88
C GLN A 473 -7.50 -2.96 -2.52
N LYS A 474 -8.09 -4.11 -2.20
CA LYS A 474 -7.61 -5.02 -1.16
C LYS A 474 -6.48 -5.87 -1.72
N GLY A 475 -5.33 -5.84 -1.06
CA GLY A 475 -4.21 -6.68 -1.45
C GLY A 475 -4.47 -8.18 -1.23
N ASN A 476 -3.65 -9.01 -1.84
CA ASN A 476 -3.62 -10.47 -1.77
C ASN A 476 -2.37 -10.99 -1.01
N PRO A 477 -2.42 -11.09 0.32
CA PRO A 477 -1.27 -11.48 1.14
C PRO A 477 -0.68 -12.86 0.79
N LEU A 478 -1.50 -13.77 0.22
CA LEU A 478 -1.06 -15.11 -0.15
C LEU A 478 -0.11 -15.08 -1.35
N THR A 479 -0.35 -14.20 -2.33
CA THR A 479 0.56 -14.00 -3.47
C THR A 479 1.87 -13.38 -3.00
N GLU A 480 1.80 -12.39 -2.11
CA GLU A 480 3.00 -11.76 -1.55
C GLU A 480 3.80 -12.71 -0.64
N ARG A 481 3.12 -13.64 0.06
CA ARG A 481 3.79 -14.73 0.79
C ARG A 481 4.64 -15.60 -0.14
N LYS A 482 4.13 -15.93 -1.31
CA LYS A 482 4.85 -16.74 -2.32
C LYS A 482 6.06 -15.98 -2.87
N LEU A 483 5.93 -14.67 -3.10
CA LEU A 483 7.06 -13.79 -3.46
C LEU A 483 8.17 -13.83 -2.40
N GLN A 484 7.82 -13.63 -1.13
CA GLN A 484 8.80 -13.70 -0.02
C GLN A 484 9.50 -15.05 0.06
N ARG A 485 8.77 -16.15 -0.16
CA ARG A 485 9.35 -17.50 -0.17
C ARG A 485 10.29 -17.71 -1.35
N LEU A 486 9.94 -17.23 -2.55
CA LEU A 486 10.83 -17.27 -3.71
C LEU A 486 12.15 -16.51 -3.41
N PHE A 487 12.08 -15.38 -2.70
CA PHE A 487 13.26 -14.57 -2.38
C PHE A 487 14.09 -15.11 -1.20
N LEU A 488 13.65 -16.21 -0.56
CA LEU A 488 14.50 -17.03 0.31
C LEU A 488 15.29 -18.10 -0.45
N HIS A 489 14.92 -18.40 -1.70
CA HIS A 489 15.63 -19.41 -2.51
C HIS A 489 16.89 -18.83 -3.14
N ARG A 490 18.04 -19.27 -2.63
CA ARG A 490 19.37 -18.82 -3.08
C ARG A 490 19.58 -18.97 -4.59
N ASP A 491 19.04 -20.02 -5.19
CA ASP A 491 19.18 -20.23 -6.64
C ASP A 491 18.41 -19.19 -7.44
N ALA A 492 17.21 -18.79 -6.99
CA ALA A 492 16.41 -17.77 -7.63
C ALA A 492 17.04 -16.38 -7.47
N THR A 493 17.39 -15.99 -6.24
CA THR A 493 17.88 -14.63 -5.94
C THR A 493 19.21 -14.31 -6.62
N ARG A 494 20.09 -15.30 -6.79
CA ARG A 494 21.38 -15.13 -7.46
C ARG A 494 21.28 -14.94 -8.98
N MET A 495 20.13 -15.25 -9.59
CA MET A 495 19.88 -14.97 -11.01
C MET A 495 19.38 -13.53 -11.25
N ILE A 496 18.94 -12.83 -10.19
CA ILE A 496 18.35 -11.50 -10.30
C ILE A 496 19.47 -10.45 -10.31
N LYS A 497 19.65 -9.74 -11.42
CA LYS A 497 20.60 -8.64 -11.55
C LYS A 497 20.12 -7.36 -10.88
N LYS A 498 18.84 -7.05 -11.06
CA LYS A 498 18.15 -5.87 -10.53
C LYS A 498 16.67 -6.20 -10.33
N CYS A 499 16.05 -5.58 -9.34
CA CYS A 499 14.64 -5.79 -9.03
C CYS A 499 13.98 -4.48 -8.61
N ASN A 500 12.68 -4.37 -8.90
CA ASN A 500 11.86 -3.26 -8.45
C ASN A 500 10.48 -3.79 -8.04
N ASP A 501 9.82 -3.12 -7.11
CA ASP A 501 8.43 -3.41 -6.77
C ASP A 501 7.47 -2.65 -7.69
N PHE A 502 6.24 -3.16 -7.79
CA PHE A 502 5.15 -2.40 -8.39
C PHE A 502 4.41 -1.63 -7.29
N GLY A 503 4.62 -0.32 -7.28
CA GLY A 503 3.87 0.64 -6.48
C GLY A 503 3.16 1.65 -7.39
N ALA A 504 3.40 2.93 -7.14
CA ALA A 504 2.87 4.04 -7.92
C ALA A 504 3.30 3.99 -9.40
N GLY A 505 2.36 4.20 -10.31
CA GLY A 505 2.59 4.21 -11.76
C GLY A 505 2.83 2.87 -12.44
N GLY A 506 2.71 1.76 -11.73
CA GLY A 506 2.53 0.44 -12.32
C GLY A 506 3.67 -0.01 -13.22
N VAL A 507 3.33 -0.60 -14.37
CA VAL A 507 4.29 -1.12 -15.36
C VAL A 507 5.24 -0.03 -15.82
N SER A 508 4.74 1.19 -16.03
CA SER A 508 5.53 2.29 -16.57
C SER A 508 6.71 2.66 -15.69
N VAL A 509 6.49 2.82 -14.38
CA VAL A 509 7.53 3.20 -13.43
C VAL A 509 8.36 1.98 -13.02
N ALA A 510 7.71 0.91 -12.57
CA ALA A 510 8.39 -0.26 -12.00
C ALA A 510 9.37 -0.91 -12.98
N ILE A 511 8.95 -1.09 -14.24
CA ILE A 511 9.81 -1.63 -15.30
C ILE A 511 10.70 -0.54 -15.90
N GLY A 512 10.16 0.66 -16.11
CA GLY A 512 10.88 1.78 -16.73
C GLY A 512 12.15 2.22 -15.97
N GLU A 513 12.20 2.01 -14.66
CA GLU A 513 13.37 2.34 -13.81
C GLU A 513 14.44 1.24 -13.77
N LEU A 514 14.16 0.05 -14.31
CA LEU A 514 15.11 -1.05 -14.28
C LEU A 514 16.28 -0.80 -15.23
N SER A 515 16.05 -0.20 -16.39
CA SER A 515 17.08 0.06 -17.41
C SER A 515 16.86 1.38 -18.14
N ASP A 516 17.94 1.97 -18.64
CA ASP A 516 17.92 3.19 -19.44
C ASP A 516 17.22 2.99 -20.80
N GLY A 517 17.24 1.76 -21.33
CA GLY A 517 16.58 1.38 -22.58
C GLY A 517 15.86 0.06 -22.41
N LEU A 518 14.59 0.00 -22.82
CA LEU A 518 13.79 -1.21 -22.77
C LEU A 518 12.56 -1.14 -23.69
N VAL A 519 12.10 -2.32 -24.10
CA VAL A 519 10.85 -2.51 -24.82
C VAL A 519 9.93 -3.40 -23.99
N ILE A 520 8.77 -2.87 -23.62
CA ILE A 520 7.73 -3.56 -22.86
C ILE A 520 6.63 -4.01 -23.83
N ASP A 521 6.21 -5.24 -23.71
CA ASP A 521 5.10 -5.85 -24.45
C ASP A 521 3.88 -5.94 -23.52
N LEU A 522 2.96 -4.99 -23.65
CA LEU A 522 1.79 -4.92 -22.77
C LEU A 522 0.79 -6.04 -23.04
N ASP A 523 0.83 -6.67 -24.22
CA ASP A 523 -0.03 -7.82 -24.54
C ASP A 523 0.35 -9.07 -23.73
N LYS A 524 1.57 -9.11 -23.18
CA LYS A 524 2.06 -10.20 -22.32
C LYS A 524 1.77 -10.00 -20.84
N VAL A 525 1.29 -8.81 -20.43
CA VAL A 525 1.01 -8.54 -19.02
C VAL A 525 -0.17 -9.42 -18.57
N PRO A 526 -0.03 -10.23 -17.50
CA PRO A 526 -1.14 -11.06 -17.00
C PRO A 526 -2.32 -10.21 -16.56
N LEU A 527 -3.55 -10.61 -16.91
CA LEU A 527 -4.77 -9.82 -16.70
C LEU A 527 -5.75 -10.53 -15.76
N LYS A 528 -6.38 -9.77 -14.85
CA LYS A 528 -7.50 -10.27 -14.02
C LYS A 528 -8.76 -10.48 -14.86
N TYR A 529 -8.93 -9.66 -15.89
CA TYR A 529 -10.06 -9.68 -16.82
C TYR A 529 -9.70 -9.00 -18.13
N GLU A 530 -10.35 -9.43 -19.23
CA GLU A 530 -10.19 -8.81 -20.54
C GLU A 530 -10.82 -7.39 -20.58
N GLY A 531 -10.41 -6.58 -21.56
CA GLY A 531 -10.99 -5.24 -21.80
C GLY A 531 -10.16 -4.07 -21.30
N LEU A 532 -8.98 -4.31 -20.75
CA LEU A 532 -8.01 -3.26 -20.40
C LEU A 532 -7.44 -2.61 -21.66
N SER A 533 -7.43 -1.28 -21.69
CA SER A 533 -6.73 -0.49 -22.71
C SER A 533 -5.21 -0.50 -22.48
N GLY A 534 -4.44 -0.21 -23.53
CA GLY A 534 -2.98 -0.07 -23.40
C GLY A 534 -2.57 0.98 -22.36
N THR A 535 -3.35 2.07 -22.25
CA THR A 535 -3.16 3.08 -21.21
C THR A 535 -3.33 2.49 -19.80
N GLU A 536 -4.41 1.76 -19.54
CA GLU A 536 -4.67 1.15 -18.24
C GLU A 536 -3.59 0.11 -17.87
N LEU A 537 -3.12 -0.67 -18.83
CA LEU A 537 -2.03 -1.64 -18.60
C LEU A 537 -0.71 -0.95 -18.23
N ALA A 538 -0.41 0.18 -18.87
CA ALA A 538 0.83 0.92 -18.62
C ALA A 538 0.89 1.51 -17.20
N ILE A 539 -0.24 2.00 -16.68
CA ILE A 539 -0.28 2.78 -15.42
C ILE A 539 -0.98 2.07 -14.25
N SER A 540 -1.51 0.86 -14.45
CA SER A 540 -2.23 0.13 -13.41
C SER A 540 -1.33 -0.18 -12.21
N GLU A 541 -1.80 0.17 -11.01
CA GLU A 541 -1.12 -0.02 -9.72
C GLU A 541 -1.65 -1.26 -8.99
N SER A 542 -2.06 -2.31 -9.72
CA SER A 542 -2.39 -3.62 -9.15
C SER A 542 -1.29 -4.10 -8.19
N GLN A 543 -1.73 -4.68 -7.07
CA GLN A 543 -0.86 -5.04 -5.95
C GLN A 543 -0.16 -6.40 -6.14
N GLU A 544 0.78 -6.70 -5.24
CA GLU A 544 1.54 -7.96 -5.17
C GLU A 544 2.29 -8.34 -6.45
N ARG A 545 2.93 -7.36 -7.09
CA ARG A 545 3.77 -7.57 -8.27
C ARG A 545 5.20 -7.11 -8.01
N MET A 546 6.16 -7.83 -8.59
CA MET A 546 7.58 -7.47 -8.62
C MET A 546 8.11 -7.58 -10.05
N ALA A 547 9.05 -6.74 -10.43
CA ALA A 547 9.78 -6.84 -11.68
C ALA A 547 11.21 -7.29 -11.40
N VAL A 548 11.69 -8.33 -12.10
CA VAL A 548 13.07 -8.82 -11.97
C VAL A 548 13.78 -8.83 -13.31
N VAL A 549 15.03 -8.40 -13.32
CA VAL A 549 15.93 -8.50 -14.48
C VAL A 549 16.81 -9.73 -14.33
N VAL A 550 16.78 -10.61 -15.33
CA VAL A 550 17.59 -11.83 -15.40
C VAL A 550 18.29 -11.94 -16.76
N ASN A 551 19.36 -12.74 -16.84
CA ASN A 551 19.94 -13.11 -18.13
C ASN A 551 18.91 -13.89 -18.96
N ALA A 552 18.91 -13.70 -20.28
CA ALA A 552 18.05 -14.48 -21.18
C ALA A 552 18.21 -16.01 -21.01
N ALA A 553 19.44 -16.48 -20.77
CA ALA A 553 19.73 -17.90 -20.57
C ALA A 553 19.18 -18.47 -19.25
N ASP A 554 18.93 -17.62 -18.25
CA ASP A 554 18.44 -18.00 -16.93
C ASP A 554 16.90 -17.90 -16.82
N CYS A 555 16.24 -17.28 -17.82
CA CYS A 555 14.81 -16.97 -17.81
C CYS A 555 13.91 -18.18 -17.51
N ASP A 556 14.05 -19.26 -18.29
CA ASP A 556 13.22 -20.46 -18.13
C ASP A 556 13.44 -21.15 -16.77
N LYS A 557 14.70 -21.13 -16.29
CA LYS A 557 15.05 -21.70 -14.98
C LYS A 557 14.42 -20.87 -13.85
N PHE A 558 14.44 -19.55 -13.96
CA PHE A 558 13.80 -18.66 -13.00
C PHE A 558 12.28 -18.88 -12.96
N ILE A 559 11.62 -18.96 -14.12
CA ILE A 559 10.18 -19.24 -14.23
C ILE A 559 9.85 -20.58 -13.58
N ALA A 560 10.66 -21.61 -13.81
CA ALA A 560 10.47 -22.92 -13.19
C ALA A 560 10.57 -22.87 -11.65
N LEU A 561 11.48 -22.06 -11.08
CA LEU A 561 11.58 -21.86 -9.64
C LEU A 561 10.37 -21.10 -9.08
N ALA A 562 9.89 -20.07 -9.78
CA ALA A 562 8.66 -19.35 -9.39
C ALA A 562 7.43 -20.27 -9.40
N ALA A 563 7.32 -21.16 -10.39
CA ALA A 563 6.23 -22.13 -10.48
C ALA A 563 6.20 -23.12 -9.29
N GLN A 564 7.37 -23.49 -8.73
CA GLN A 564 7.43 -24.34 -7.52
C GLN A 564 6.80 -23.67 -6.29
N GLU A 565 6.80 -22.35 -6.24
CA GLU A 565 6.12 -21.56 -5.20
C GLU A 565 4.66 -21.22 -5.56
N ASN A 566 4.10 -21.81 -6.64
CA ASN A 566 2.78 -21.49 -7.20
C ASN A 566 2.63 -19.99 -7.55
N LEU A 567 3.71 -19.40 -8.07
CA LEU A 567 3.79 -18.00 -8.45
C LEU A 567 3.84 -17.86 -9.98
N ALA A 568 3.03 -16.96 -10.54
CA ALA A 568 3.12 -16.61 -11.94
C ALA A 568 4.38 -15.77 -12.21
N ALA A 569 5.08 -16.10 -13.30
CA ALA A 569 6.26 -15.41 -13.76
C ALA A 569 6.19 -15.27 -15.29
N THR A 570 6.04 -14.04 -15.78
CA THR A 570 5.80 -13.78 -17.20
C THR A 570 6.85 -12.82 -17.75
N PRO A 571 7.62 -13.21 -18.79
CA PRO A 571 8.51 -12.30 -19.51
C PRO A 571 7.69 -11.22 -20.22
N VAL A 572 7.87 -9.96 -19.83
CA VAL A 572 7.07 -8.83 -20.35
C VAL A 572 7.92 -7.76 -21.04
N ALA A 573 9.23 -7.71 -20.79
CA ALA A 573 10.08 -6.73 -21.43
C ALA A 573 11.51 -7.25 -21.68
N VAL A 574 12.22 -6.57 -22.59
CA VAL A 574 13.62 -6.85 -22.93
C VAL A 574 14.42 -5.56 -22.87
N VAL A 575 15.62 -5.62 -22.29
CA VAL A 575 16.54 -4.49 -22.19
C VAL A 575 17.14 -4.16 -23.57
N THR A 576 17.17 -2.87 -23.91
CA THR A 576 17.75 -2.32 -25.15
C THR A 576 18.87 -1.34 -24.85
N ASP A 577 19.62 -0.95 -25.88
CA ASP A 577 20.75 -0.02 -25.81
C ASP A 577 20.48 1.34 -26.48
N ASP A 578 19.24 1.61 -26.90
CA ASP A 578 18.84 2.85 -27.58
C ASP A 578 18.42 3.98 -26.64
N ARG A 579 18.50 3.77 -25.31
CA ARG A 579 18.14 4.73 -24.25
C ARG A 579 16.70 5.26 -24.37
N ARG A 580 15.76 4.40 -24.74
CA ARG A 580 14.34 4.74 -24.84
C ARG A 580 13.48 3.75 -24.08
N MET A 581 12.41 4.26 -23.46
CA MET A 581 11.34 3.45 -22.92
C MET A 581 10.25 3.32 -23.98
N LYS A 582 10.05 2.09 -24.48
CA LYS A 582 9.01 1.77 -25.45
C LYS A 582 7.98 0.81 -24.86
N MET A 583 6.71 1.04 -25.16
CA MET A 583 5.63 0.10 -24.82
C MET A 583 4.82 -0.23 -26.07
N LEU A 584 4.69 -1.53 -26.33
CA LEU A 584 3.92 -2.10 -27.43
C LEU A 584 2.57 -2.59 -26.91
N PHE A 585 1.51 -2.26 -27.63
CA PHE A 585 0.16 -2.80 -27.41
C PHE A 585 -0.48 -3.11 -28.75
N LYS A 586 -0.95 -4.34 -28.93
CA LYS A 586 -1.44 -4.90 -30.21
C LYS A 586 -0.46 -4.67 -31.36
N GLY A 587 0.83 -4.81 -31.08
CA GLY A 587 1.91 -4.57 -32.05
C GLY A 587 2.17 -3.11 -32.44
N ARG A 588 1.47 -2.13 -31.85
CA ARG A 588 1.70 -0.69 -32.04
C ARG A 588 2.50 -0.11 -30.87
N GLU A 589 3.50 0.73 -31.17
CA GLU A 589 4.16 1.56 -30.14
C GLU A 589 3.18 2.63 -29.64
N ILE A 590 2.73 2.48 -28.40
CA ILE A 590 1.86 3.46 -27.73
C ILE A 590 2.64 4.40 -26.81
N VAL A 591 3.85 4.01 -26.41
CA VAL A 591 4.80 4.85 -25.65
C VAL A 591 6.16 4.73 -26.31
N ASN A 592 6.80 5.84 -26.58
CA ASN A 592 8.17 5.88 -27.09
C ASN A 592 8.85 7.18 -26.64
N ILE A 593 9.45 7.15 -25.45
CA ILE A 593 10.02 8.34 -24.80
C ILE A 593 11.52 8.15 -24.56
N SER A 594 12.31 9.19 -24.80
CA SER A 594 13.75 9.22 -24.48
C SER A 594 13.99 9.15 -22.97
N ARG A 595 14.96 8.34 -22.54
CA ARG A 595 15.39 8.30 -21.14
C ARG A 595 15.90 9.64 -20.67
N ASP A 596 16.70 10.31 -21.51
CA ASP A 596 17.30 11.60 -21.19
C ASP A 596 16.23 12.66 -20.91
N PHE A 597 15.10 12.62 -21.63
CA PHE A 597 13.96 13.51 -21.39
C PHE A 597 13.28 13.20 -20.06
N LEU A 598 12.99 11.94 -19.76
CA LEU A 598 12.35 11.58 -18.50
C LEU A 598 13.23 11.93 -17.29
N ASP A 599 14.55 11.77 -17.42
CA ASP A 599 15.54 12.05 -16.37
C ASP A 599 15.70 13.55 -16.07
N THR A 600 15.21 14.43 -16.96
CA THR A 600 15.10 15.86 -16.65
C THR A 600 14.26 16.11 -15.40
N ASN A 601 13.34 15.18 -15.09
CA ASN A 601 12.35 15.33 -14.04
C ASN A 601 11.65 16.67 -14.17
N GLY A 602 11.09 17.02 -15.33
CA GLY A 602 10.30 18.24 -15.52
C GLY A 602 11.02 19.57 -15.20
N VAL A 603 10.24 20.62 -15.03
CA VAL A 603 10.72 21.98 -14.77
C VAL A 603 11.13 22.11 -13.29
N LYS A 604 12.29 22.72 -13.04
CA LYS A 604 12.77 23.00 -11.68
C LYS A 604 11.86 24.04 -11.00
N GLN A 605 11.32 23.67 -9.84
CA GLN A 605 10.50 24.54 -9.00
C GLN A 605 11.36 25.27 -7.97
N THR A 606 10.96 26.49 -7.59
CA THR A 606 11.66 27.30 -6.58
C THR A 606 10.68 27.93 -5.60
N VAL A 607 11.07 28.03 -4.33
CA VAL A 607 10.24 28.58 -3.25
C VAL A 607 11.07 29.47 -2.31
N THR A 608 10.40 30.40 -1.64
CA THR A 608 10.90 31.09 -0.45
C THR A 608 10.16 30.52 0.76
N ALA A 609 10.91 30.16 1.80
CA ALA A 609 10.34 29.61 3.02
C ALA A 609 10.27 30.67 4.13
N GLU A 610 9.22 30.62 4.93
CA GLU A 610 9.10 31.38 6.18
C GLU A 610 9.06 30.37 7.34
N ILE A 611 9.87 30.60 8.38
CA ILE A 611 9.89 29.78 9.59
C ILE A 611 9.32 30.61 10.74
N ASP A 612 8.09 30.30 11.14
CA ASP A 612 7.40 30.87 12.31
C ASP A 612 7.14 29.77 13.36
N ASP A 613 8.23 29.30 13.98
CA ASP A 613 8.20 28.30 15.04
C ASP A 613 8.90 28.89 16.27
N ASN A 614 8.15 29.14 17.34
CA ASN A 614 8.63 29.84 18.53
C ASN A 614 8.94 28.86 19.67
N THR A 615 9.53 29.38 20.74
CA THR A 615 9.89 28.62 21.93
C THR A 615 8.63 28.02 22.56
N VAL A 616 8.60 26.69 22.69
CA VAL A 616 7.44 26.01 23.27
C VAL A 616 7.35 26.18 24.77
N ARG A 617 6.11 26.24 25.24
CA ARG A 617 5.76 26.20 26.67
C ARG A 617 5.22 24.83 27.10
N TYR A 618 5.36 23.82 26.23
CA TYR A 618 4.90 22.47 26.47
C TYR A 618 5.39 21.89 27.81
N PHE A 619 6.63 22.19 28.19
CA PHE A 619 7.28 21.69 29.40
C PHE A 619 7.01 22.55 30.66
N ASP A 620 6.34 23.69 30.52
CA ASP A 620 6.04 24.61 31.65
C ASP A 620 4.82 24.13 32.47
N ALA A 621 4.11 23.11 31.99
CA ALA A 621 2.88 22.62 32.61
C ALA A 621 3.15 22.05 34.01
N SER A 622 2.48 22.60 35.03
CA SER A 622 2.49 22.08 36.40
C SER A 622 1.07 21.68 36.84
N ALA A 623 0.95 20.52 37.50
CA ALA A 623 -0.32 20.03 38.03
C ALA A 623 -0.38 20.24 39.55
N GLN A 624 -1.38 20.98 40.02
CA GLN A 624 -1.61 21.22 41.47
C GLN A 624 -2.32 20.04 42.15
N ASP A 625 -3.08 19.24 41.38
CA ASP A 625 -3.78 18.05 41.85
C ASP A 625 -3.20 16.81 41.17
N PHE A 626 -2.33 16.10 41.89
CA PHE A 626 -1.71 14.88 41.39
C PHE A 626 -2.74 13.77 41.14
N ARG A 627 -3.72 13.58 42.04
CA ARG A 627 -4.70 12.50 41.93
C ARG A 627 -5.60 12.70 40.71
N GLY A 628 -6.18 13.89 40.56
CA GLY A 628 -7.00 14.21 39.39
C GLY A 628 -6.17 14.26 38.11
N GLY A 629 -4.92 14.74 38.18
CA GLY A 629 -3.98 14.72 37.06
C GLY A 629 -3.69 13.30 36.56
N LEU A 630 -3.41 12.37 37.48
CA LEU A 630 -3.17 10.96 37.17
C LEU A 630 -4.41 10.29 36.57
N ILE A 631 -5.60 10.51 37.14
CA ILE A 631 -6.86 9.95 36.61
C ILE A 631 -7.12 10.47 35.18
N ARG A 632 -6.89 11.77 34.93
CA ARG A 632 -7.02 12.35 33.58
C ARG A 632 -6.02 11.75 32.62
N ALA A 633 -4.75 11.63 33.01
CA ALA A 633 -3.72 11.03 32.18
C ALA A 633 -4.06 9.58 31.82
N LEU A 634 -4.47 8.75 32.79
CA LEU A 634 -4.86 7.36 32.54
C LEU A 634 -6.13 7.22 31.67
N SER A 635 -6.95 8.27 31.58
CA SER A 635 -8.15 8.32 30.74
C SER A 635 -7.89 8.86 29.32
N ASP A 636 -6.71 9.41 29.07
CA ASP A 636 -6.30 9.92 27.76
C ASP A 636 -6.06 8.75 26.80
N LEU A 637 -6.56 8.85 25.58
CA LEU A 637 -6.41 7.81 24.56
C LEU A 637 -4.94 7.54 24.17
N ASN A 638 -4.08 8.54 24.31
CA ASN A 638 -2.64 8.39 24.06
C ASN A 638 -1.92 7.61 25.14
N VAL A 639 -2.52 7.46 26.33
CA VAL A 639 -1.90 6.84 27.53
C VAL A 639 -2.60 5.55 27.93
N CYS A 640 -3.91 5.42 27.66
CA CYS A 640 -4.68 4.24 28.04
C CYS A 640 -4.12 2.96 27.42
N SER A 641 -4.47 1.80 27.99
CA SER A 641 -4.02 0.52 27.46
C SER A 641 -4.50 0.30 26.03
N LYS A 642 -3.54 0.04 25.13
CA LYS A 642 -3.79 -0.31 23.71
C LYS A 642 -3.76 -1.81 23.46
N LYS A 643 -3.83 -2.63 24.52
CA LYS A 643 -3.76 -4.09 24.46
C LYS A 643 -4.73 -4.71 23.45
N GLY A 644 -6.00 -4.27 23.47
CA GLY A 644 -7.00 -4.80 22.53
C GLY A 644 -6.72 -4.49 21.06
N LEU A 645 -5.97 -3.41 20.76
CA LEU A 645 -5.50 -3.12 19.41
C LEU A 645 -4.31 -4.01 19.06
N SER A 646 -3.31 -4.09 19.93
CA SER A 646 -2.10 -4.88 19.70
C SER A 646 -2.36 -6.39 19.59
N GLU A 647 -3.33 -6.94 20.32
CA GLU A 647 -3.69 -8.37 20.28
C GLU A 647 -4.37 -8.80 18.97
N MET A 648 -4.71 -7.87 18.08
CA MET A 648 -5.18 -8.20 16.72
C MET A 648 -4.03 -8.72 15.82
N PHE A 649 -2.78 -8.47 16.20
CA PHE A 649 -1.60 -8.72 15.39
C PHE A 649 -0.79 -9.89 15.95
N ASP A 650 -0.36 -10.79 15.08
CA ASP A 650 0.58 -11.84 15.44
C ASP A 650 1.96 -11.24 15.75
N SER A 651 2.56 -11.65 16.86
CA SER A 651 3.88 -11.21 17.29
C SER A 651 4.84 -12.38 17.54
N THR A 652 4.51 -13.57 17.06
CA THR A 652 5.18 -14.84 17.38
C THR A 652 5.60 -15.65 16.16
N ILE A 653 4.96 -15.44 15.01
CA ILE A 653 5.20 -16.16 13.77
C ILE A 653 6.68 -16.06 13.36
N GLY A 654 7.23 -17.18 12.90
CA GLY A 654 8.66 -17.31 12.60
C GLY A 654 9.55 -17.59 13.81
N ALA A 655 9.04 -17.54 15.04
CA ALA A 655 9.75 -17.84 16.29
C ALA A 655 11.04 -17.00 16.51
N ARG A 656 11.04 -15.76 16.00
CA ARG A 656 12.20 -14.85 16.07
C ARG A 656 12.00 -13.68 17.04
N THR A 657 10.80 -13.44 17.53
CA THR A 657 10.50 -12.34 18.45
C THR A 657 11.24 -12.49 19.77
N VAL A 658 12.04 -11.49 20.12
CA VAL A 658 12.76 -11.42 21.39
C VAL A 658 11.93 -10.67 22.44
N PHE A 659 11.35 -9.53 22.04
CA PHE A 659 10.45 -8.76 22.91
C PHE A 659 9.00 -9.01 22.51
N MET A 660 8.28 -9.78 23.33
CA MET A 660 6.83 -9.90 23.22
C MET A 660 6.18 -8.52 23.44
N PRO A 661 5.09 -8.17 22.73
CA PRO A 661 4.45 -6.87 22.86
C PRO A 661 4.03 -6.54 24.29
N PHE A 662 3.65 -7.55 25.08
CA PHE A 662 3.37 -7.44 26.50
C PHE A 662 4.14 -8.47 27.32
N GLY A 663 5.02 -7.98 28.20
CA GLY A 663 5.82 -8.76 29.13
C GLY A 663 5.26 -8.84 30.55
N GLY A 664 6.09 -9.40 31.44
CA GLY A 664 5.76 -9.65 32.83
C GLY A 664 4.92 -10.91 33.05
N LYS A 665 4.80 -11.35 34.31
CA LYS A 665 4.06 -12.57 34.71
C LYS A 665 2.61 -12.60 34.20
N THR A 666 2.00 -11.42 34.02
CA THR A 666 0.60 -11.26 33.62
C THR A 666 0.43 -10.83 32.16
N GLN A 667 1.51 -10.62 31.39
CA GLN A 667 1.46 -10.08 30.03
C GLN A 667 0.65 -8.78 29.93
N LEU A 668 0.99 -7.82 30.79
CA LEU A 668 0.34 -6.50 30.84
C LEU A 668 1.32 -5.33 30.69
N THR A 669 2.63 -5.59 30.68
CA THR A 669 3.64 -4.52 30.57
C THR A 669 4.04 -4.34 29.11
N PRO A 670 3.66 -3.24 28.43
CA PRO A 670 4.01 -3.05 27.03
C PRO A 670 5.53 -2.93 26.83
N ALA A 671 6.04 -3.51 25.76
CA ALA A 671 7.42 -3.30 25.32
C ALA A 671 7.61 -1.88 24.76
N ILE A 672 8.76 -1.25 25.04
CA ILE A 672 9.10 0.10 24.56
C ILE A 672 9.80 0.11 23.20
N ALA A 673 10.36 -1.04 22.81
CA ALA A 673 11.00 -1.31 21.53
C ALA A 673 10.58 -2.71 21.06
N MET A 674 10.61 -2.95 19.75
CA MET A 674 10.49 -4.30 19.20
C MET A 674 11.87 -4.87 18.90
N ALA A 675 12.03 -6.17 19.11
CA ALA A 675 13.27 -6.86 18.78
C ALA A 675 12.98 -8.26 18.22
N ALA A 676 13.69 -8.62 17.15
CA ALA A 676 13.61 -9.95 16.55
C ALA A 676 14.98 -10.41 16.06
N LYS A 677 15.25 -11.72 16.18
CA LYS A 677 16.42 -12.37 15.58
C LYS A 677 16.37 -12.28 14.06
N ILE A 678 17.51 -12.06 13.40
CA ILE A 678 17.58 -12.02 11.92
C ILE A 678 17.22 -13.39 11.31
N CYS A 679 16.84 -13.44 10.02
CA CYS A 679 16.47 -14.68 9.33
C CYS A 679 17.63 -15.40 8.63
N GLY A 680 17.42 -16.64 8.16
CA GLY A 680 18.39 -17.38 7.34
C GLY A 680 19.30 -18.38 8.07
N GLY A 681 19.05 -18.65 9.36
CA GLY A 681 19.73 -19.66 10.18
C GLY A 681 19.47 -19.45 11.67
N GLU A 682 20.15 -20.23 12.52
CA GLU A 682 20.20 -20.04 13.97
C GLU A 682 21.22 -18.94 14.32
N THR A 683 20.82 -18.01 15.18
CA THR A 683 21.62 -16.83 15.51
C THR A 683 21.14 -16.18 16.81
N ASP A 684 22.03 -15.46 17.50
CA ASP A 684 21.69 -14.56 18.60
C ASP A 684 21.71 -13.08 18.18
N VAL A 685 22.01 -12.80 16.91
CA VAL A 685 21.94 -11.45 16.35
C VAL A 685 20.49 -11.03 16.17
N ALA A 686 20.13 -9.87 16.71
CA ALA A 686 18.79 -9.31 16.64
C ALA A 686 18.80 -7.87 16.11
N THR A 687 17.73 -7.52 15.38
CA THR A 687 17.40 -6.13 15.07
C THR A 687 16.51 -5.57 16.15
N VAL A 688 16.75 -4.32 16.55
CA VAL A 688 15.95 -3.57 17.52
C VAL A 688 15.43 -2.31 16.86
N SER A 689 14.16 -2.00 17.06
CA SER A 689 13.52 -0.82 16.48
C SER A 689 12.52 -0.21 17.44
N ALA A 690 12.49 1.12 17.50
CA ALA A 690 11.58 1.90 18.31
C ALA A 690 11.10 3.13 17.53
N TYR A 691 10.04 3.76 18.00
CA TYR A 691 9.54 5.02 17.46
C TYR A 691 9.40 6.04 18.60
N GLY A 692 9.53 7.32 18.25
CA GLY A 692 9.27 8.45 19.15
C GLY A 692 8.43 9.47 18.40
N TYR A 693 7.28 9.84 18.98
CA TYR A 693 6.43 10.87 18.40
C TYR A 693 5.46 11.41 19.46
N CYS A 694 5.33 12.74 19.55
CA CYS A 694 4.34 13.40 20.38
C CYS A 694 3.57 14.39 19.51
N SER A 695 2.31 14.07 19.18
CA SER A 695 1.46 14.89 18.31
C SER A 695 1.28 16.30 18.85
N LYS A 696 1.06 16.43 20.16
CA LYS A 696 0.87 17.73 20.80
C LYS A 696 2.11 18.62 20.71
N LEU A 697 3.29 18.10 21.07
CA LEU A 697 4.54 18.86 20.96
C LEU A 697 4.85 19.20 19.49
N MET A 698 4.64 18.26 18.56
CA MET A 698 4.84 18.48 17.13
C MET A 698 3.90 19.57 16.59
N SER A 699 2.67 19.68 17.12
CA SER A 699 1.72 20.72 16.72
C SER A 699 2.03 22.10 17.30
N GLU A 700 2.71 22.16 18.46
CA GLU A 700 3.12 23.43 19.09
C GLU A 700 4.45 23.95 18.51
N SER A 701 5.40 23.06 18.21
CA SER A 701 6.67 23.37 17.56
C SER A 701 7.17 22.16 16.79
N PRO A 702 7.07 22.17 15.45
CA PRO A 702 7.65 21.13 14.62
C PRO A 702 9.15 20.93 14.85
N PHE A 703 9.91 22.00 15.07
CA PHE A 703 11.36 21.93 15.32
C PHE A 703 11.67 21.19 16.62
N THR A 704 11.04 21.60 17.72
CA THR A 704 11.24 20.97 19.04
C THR A 704 10.67 19.55 19.06
N GLY A 705 9.49 19.36 18.47
CA GLY A 705 8.84 18.07 18.34
C GLY A 705 9.67 17.05 17.56
N ALA A 706 10.33 17.46 16.47
CA ALA A 706 11.23 16.60 15.70
C ALA A 706 12.45 16.15 16.53
N ILE A 707 13.08 17.07 17.28
CA ILE A 707 14.21 16.73 18.17
C ILE A 707 13.78 15.69 19.20
N TYR A 708 12.66 15.92 19.90
CA TYR A 708 12.18 14.99 20.91
C TYR A 708 11.68 13.67 20.33
N SER A 709 11.22 13.64 19.08
CA SER A 709 10.89 12.40 18.37
C SER A 709 12.14 11.52 18.19
N ILE A 710 13.26 12.12 17.78
CA ILE A 710 14.55 11.43 17.68
C ILE A 710 15.03 10.98 19.06
N VAL A 711 15.09 11.88 20.04
CA VAL A 711 15.56 11.57 21.40
C VAL A 711 14.74 10.45 22.04
N ALA A 712 13.40 10.52 21.94
CA ALA A 712 12.52 9.50 22.49
C ALA A 712 12.67 8.15 21.77
N SER A 713 12.92 8.15 20.46
CA SER A 713 13.15 6.89 19.72
C SER A 713 14.45 6.20 20.10
N VAL A 714 15.51 6.97 20.38
CA VAL A 714 16.84 6.43 20.76
C VAL A 714 16.93 6.09 22.25
N ALA A 715 16.15 6.77 23.10
CA ALA A 715 16.13 6.51 24.54
C ALA A 715 15.33 5.25 24.93
N LYS A 716 14.45 4.78 24.04
CA LYS A 716 13.74 3.50 24.17
C LYS A 716 14.62 2.36 23.73
#